data_AF-A0A8K0N674-F1
#
_entry.id   AF-A0A8K0N674-F1
#
_cell.length_a   1.000
_cell.length_b   1.000
_cell.length_c   1.000
_cell.angle_alpha   90.00
_cell.angle_beta   90.00
_cell.angle_gamma   90.00
#
_symmetry.space_group_name_H-M   'P 1'
#
loop_
_entity.id
_entity.type
_entity.pdbx_description
1 polymer ?
#
loop_
_entity_poly.entity_id
_entity_poly.type
_entity_poly.pdbx_seq_one_letter_code
_entity_poly.pdbx_strand_id
1 'polypeptide(L)'
;MTAVVNMYAKCRRIDEARKMFDRMPERDSVAWNAIVAGYAQNGLAESALGMVARMQEDGVTPDSITLVSALPACANIGSLRTGKSVHGVAIRAGFDSLVNISTALVDMYSKCGAIEKARLVFDRMRLKNVVSWNSMIDGYGQSGDAEEAIRLFKKMLTEGFEPTDVTIMCALHACGELGDLEEGRFVHEMLIRLGLGSDASVMNSLITMYSKCKRIDLAAEIFDCLQAKTLVSWNAMILGYAHNGRTDDALRLFSKMQWENVKPDSFTLVSVIPALADFSVLRQAKCVHGYAIRLCLDGNIFVRTALIDLYAKCGRVNIARKLFDATNERHVTTWNAMIDGYGTHGFGKSAIELFEEMKRSPVKPNDITFLCVLSACSHAGLVDEGQKYFASMKNDYGFEPGMDHYGSMVDLLGRSGKLDEAWDFIQKMLIKPSISVYGAMLGACKIHKNVQLGEEAAKRLFELEPEDGGYHVLLANIYATASMWEDVARVRTMMEKKGLQKTPGCSFIDLKNEVHTFYSGSTNHPQAGRIYARLDRLMDEIKAVGYVPDTESIHDVEEDVKEQLLNTHSEKLAIAFGLINTTPDTTIQIRKNLRICTDCHNATKFIAQVTGREIIVRDIQRFHHFKNGHCSCEDYW
;
A
#
# COMPACT_ATOMS: atom_id res chain seq x y z
N MET A 1 9.83 -51.89 -1.73
CA MET A 1 10.14 -50.67 -2.53
C MET A 1 9.46 -49.41 -1.95
N THR A 2 8.22 -49.49 -1.46
CA THR A 2 7.50 -48.36 -0.83
C THR A 2 8.27 -47.63 0.27
N ALA A 3 8.94 -48.34 1.17
CA ALA A 3 9.78 -47.73 2.22
C ALA A 3 10.95 -46.89 1.64
N VAL A 4 11.49 -47.31 0.50
CA VAL A 4 12.59 -46.60 -0.19
C VAL A 4 12.07 -45.35 -0.89
N VAL A 5 10.87 -45.40 -1.49
CA VAL A 5 10.17 -44.22 -2.04
C VAL A 5 9.95 -43.18 -0.94
N ASN A 6 9.42 -43.59 0.21
CA ASN A 6 9.19 -42.70 1.36
C ASN A 6 10.50 -42.11 1.91
N MET A 7 11.57 -42.92 1.98
CA MET A 7 12.89 -42.46 2.43
C MET A 7 13.45 -41.38 1.50
N TYR A 8 13.45 -41.60 0.18
CA TYR A 8 13.93 -40.59 -0.78
C TYR A 8 13.10 -39.30 -0.73
N ALA A 9 11.78 -39.42 -0.61
CA ALA A 9 10.88 -38.28 -0.50
C ALA A 9 11.17 -37.42 0.74
N LYS A 10 11.37 -38.06 1.91
CA LYS A 10 11.73 -37.38 3.16
C LYS A 10 13.11 -36.71 3.10
N CYS A 11 14.04 -37.24 2.31
CA CYS A 11 15.35 -36.65 2.07
C CYS A 11 15.35 -35.55 0.99
N ARG A 12 14.18 -35.04 0.58
CA ARG A 12 14.01 -34.05 -0.50
C ARG A 12 14.59 -34.48 -1.85
N ARG A 13 14.70 -35.79 -2.10
CA ARG A 13 15.15 -36.38 -3.37
C ARG A 13 13.97 -36.95 -4.13
N ILE A 14 13.02 -36.08 -4.47
CA ILE A 14 11.72 -36.49 -5.01
C ILE A 14 11.83 -37.19 -6.38
N ASP A 15 12.81 -36.82 -7.21
CA ASP A 15 13.05 -37.46 -8.51
C ASP A 15 13.50 -38.92 -8.36
N GLU A 16 14.30 -39.22 -7.34
CA GLU A 16 14.73 -40.59 -7.04
C GLU A 16 13.60 -41.41 -6.43
N ALA A 17 12.79 -40.79 -5.56
CA ALA A 17 11.55 -41.40 -5.07
C ALA A 17 10.63 -41.77 -6.24
N ARG A 18 10.52 -40.88 -7.23
CA ARG A 18 9.70 -41.07 -8.42
C ARG A 18 10.20 -42.22 -9.29
N LYS A 19 11.50 -42.27 -9.60
CA LYS A 19 12.11 -43.37 -10.36
C LYS A 19 11.87 -44.72 -9.67
N MET A 20 11.98 -44.77 -8.34
CA MET A 20 11.73 -46.00 -7.58
C MET A 20 10.26 -46.41 -7.61
N PHE A 21 9.35 -45.45 -7.54
CA PHE A 21 7.90 -45.69 -7.65
C PHE A 21 7.52 -46.22 -9.04
N ASP A 22 8.06 -45.63 -10.11
CA ASP A 22 7.77 -46.06 -11.47
C ASP A 22 8.29 -47.48 -11.76
N ARG A 23 9.39 -47.90 -11.10
CA ARG A 23 9.96 -49.26 -11.19
C ARG A 23 9.19 -50.35 -10.43
N MET A 24 8.16 -49.99 -9.65
CA MET A 24 7.37 -50.97 -8.92
C MET A 24 6.48 -51.78 -9.90
N PRO A 25 6.57 -53.13 -9.90
CA PRO A 25 5.74 -53.96 -10.78
C PRO A 25 4.26 -53.95 -10.36
N GLU A 26 4.00 -53.82 -9.06
CA GLU A 26 2.66 -53.61 -8.49
C GLU A 26 2.70 -52.43 -7.53
N ARG A 27 1.69 -51.56 -7.59
CA ARG A 27 1.57 -50.34 -6.79
C ARG A 27 0.29 -50.39 -5.97
N ASP A 28 0.43 -50.69 -4.69
CA ASP A 28 -0.67 -50.66 -3.74
C ASP A 28 -0.99 -49.22 -3.29
N SER A 29 -2.10 -49.03 -2.56
CA SER A 29 -2.51 -47.72 -2.04
C SER A 29 -1.42 -47.06 -1.18
N VAL A 30 -0.62 -47.85 -0.46
CA VAL A 30 0.47 -47.36 0.39
C VAL A 30 1.60 -46.75 -0.46
N ALA A 31 1.96 -47.36 -1.59
CA ALA A 31 2.94 -46.80 -2.53
C ALA A 31 2.47 -45.48 -3.13
N TRP A 32 1.19 -45.40 -3.55
CA TRP A 32 0.59 -44.18 -4.07
C TRP A 32 0.54 -43.06 -3.02
N ASN A 33 0.13 -43.38 -1.80
CA ASN A 33 0.10 -42.43 -0.69
C ASN A 33 1.50 -41.90 -0.37
N ALA A 34 2.53 -42.75 -0.41
CA ALA A 34 3.91 -42.35 -0.16
C ALA A 34 4.42 -41.35 -1.20
N ILE A 35 4.13 -41.54 -2.50
CA ILE A 35 4.58 -40.62 -3.55
C ILE A 35 3.76 -39.32 -3.57
N VAL A 36 2.44 -39.37 -3.33
CA VAL A 36 1.58 -38.17 -3.23
C VAL A 36 2.03 -37.30 -2.05
N ALA A 37 2.18 -37.89 -0.86
CA ALA A 37 2.69 -37.18 0.32
C ALA A 37 4.11 -36.66 0.09
N GLY A 38 4.95 -37.43 -0.61
CA GLY A 38 6.30 -37.02 -0.96
C GLY A 38 6.33 -35.75 -1.82
N TYR A 39 5.52 -35.68 -2.87
CA TYR A 39 5.41 -34.47 -3.69
C TYR A 39 4.85 -33.29 -2.88
N ALA A 40 3.80 -33.50 -2.08
CA ALA A 40 3.19 -32.46 -1.25
C ALA A 40 4.19 -31.88 -0.23
N GLN A 41 4.96 -32.72 0.47
CA GLN A 41 5.97 -32.30 1.45
C GLN A 41 7.16 -31.56 0.82
N ASN A 42 7.40 -31.76 -0.47
CA ASN A 42 8.45 -31.07 -1.22
C ASN A 42 7.94 -29.79 -1.93
N GLY A 43 6.72 -29.33 -1.62
CA GLY A 43 6.13 -28.12 -2.21
C GLY A 43 5.69 -28.27 -3.65
N LEU A 44 5.69 -29.49 -4.21
CA LEU A 44 5.31 -29.79 -5.58
C LEU A 44 3.83 -30.17 -5.65
N ALA A 45 2.97 -29.21 -5.31
CA ALA A 45 1.53 -29.42 -5.17
C ALA A 45 0.85 -29.90 -6.46
N GLU A 46 1.20 -29.35 -7.62
CA GLU A 46 0.65 -29.81 -8.91
C GLU A 46 1.01 -31.26 -9.22
N SER A 47 2.27 -31.64 -8.99
CA SER A 47 2.74 -33.01 -9.17
C SER A 47 2.05 -33.99 -8.21
N ALA A 48 1.80 -33.57 -6.96
CA ALA A 48 1.05 -34.38 -5.99
C ALA A 48 -0.37 -34.67 -6.50
N LEU A 49 -1.07 -33.67 -7.02
CA LEU A 49 -2.42 -33.82 -7.57
C LEU A 49 -2.42 -34.65 -8.86
N GLY A 50 -1.39 -34.48 -9.71
CA GLY A 50 -1.19 -35.34 -10.88
C GLY A 50 -1.01 -36.82 -10.51
N MET A 51 -0.37 -37.10 -9.37
CA MET A 51 -0.27 -38.47 -8.86
C MET A 51 -1.58 -39.03 -8.36
N VAL A 52 -2.45 -38.21 -7.77
CA VAL A 52 -3.81 -38.64 -7.38
C VAL A 52 -4.64 -38.96 -8.62
N ALA A 53 -4.55 -38.15 -9.67
CA ALA A 53 -5.25 -38.43 -10.93
C ALA A 53 -4.78 -39.76 -11.54
N ARG A 54 -3.46 -39.98 -11.61
CA ARG A 54 -2.88 -41.24 -12.11
C ARG A 54 -3.23 -42.46 -11.26
N MET A 55 -3.32 -42.31 -9.94
CA MET A 55 -3.78 -43.37 -9.04
C MET A 55 -5.18 -43.86 -9.43
N GLN A 56 -6.07 -42.93 -9.79
CA GLN A 56 -7.43 -43.24 -10.23
C GLN A 56 -7.46 -43.86 -11.64
N GLU A 57 -6.60 -43.40 -12.57
CA GLU A 57 -6.44 -43.98 -13.91
C GLU A 57 -5.96 -45.44 -13.84
N ASP A 58 -5.05 -45.75 -12.92
CA ASP A 58 -4.56 -47.11 -12.64
C ASP A 58 -5.59 -47.96 -11.84
N GLY A 59 -6.80 -47.45 -11.62
CA GLY A 59 -7.91 -48.16 -10.97
C GLY A 59 -7.82 -48.24 -9.45
N VAL A 60 -6.90 -47.51 -8.81
CA VAL A 60 -6.74 -47.50 -7.36
C VAL A 60 -7.56 -46.35 -6.77
N THR A 61 -8.46 -46.67 -5.83
CA THR A 61 -9.34 -45.67 -5.20
C THR A 61 -8.60 -44.85 -4.14
N PRO A 62 -8.64 -43.51 -4.19
CA PRO A 62 -8.09 -42.66 -3.13
C PRO A 62 -8.71 -42.96 -1.76
N ASP A 63 -7.86 -43.11 -0.76
CA ASP A 63 -8.28 -43.32 0.63
C ASP A 63 -8.16 -42.04 1.46
N SER A 64 -8.46 -42.11 2.77
CA SER A 64 -8.38 -40.96 3.66
C SER A 64 -6.95 -40.37 3.75
N ILE A 65 -5.89 -41.17 3.59
CA ILE A 65 -4.51 -40.71 3.61
C ILE A 65 -4.17 -39.95 2.33
N THR A 66 -4.67 -40.44 1.18
CA THR A 66 -4.56 -39.72 -0.10
C THR A 66 -5.19 -38.33 0.01
N LEU A 67 -6.39 -38.25 0.57
CA LEU A 67 -7.15 -36.99 0.68
C LEU A 67 -6.48 -35.97 1.63
N VAL A 68 -5.97 -36.42 2.79
CA VAL A 68 -5.20 -35.55 3.71
C VAL A 68 -3.96 -34.96 3.05
N SER A 69 -3.36 -35.66 2.08
CA SER A 69 -2.19 -35.17 1.34
C SER A 69 -2.57 -34.28 0.16
N ALA A 70 -3.71 -34.54 -0.48
CA ALA A 70 -4.18 -33.83 -1.67
C ALA A 70 -4.87 -32.49 -1.37
N LEU A 71 -5.62 -32.39 -0.27
CA LEU A 71 -6.35 -31.17 0.09
C LEU A 71 -5.41 -29.98 0.38
N PRO A 72 -4.32 -30.11 1.16
CA PRO A 72 -3.34 -29.05 1.32
C PRO A 72 -2.66 -28.66 0.01
N ALA A 73 -2.42 -29.62 -0.89
CA ALA A 73 -1.88 -29.32 -2.21
C ALA A 73 -2.85 -28.44 -3.03
N CYS A 74 -4.16 -28.71 -2.98
CA CYS A 74 -5.18 -27.86 -3.59
C CYS A 74 -5.20 -26.45 -2.99
N ALA A 75 -5.09 -26.37 -1.65
CA ALA A 75 -5.08 -25.12 -0.90
C ALA A 75 -3.87 -24.25 -1.30
N ASN A 76 -2.68 -24.84 -1.39
CA ASN A 76 -1.43 -24.15 -1.71
C ASN A 76 -1.42 -23.55 -3.12
N ILE A 77 -2.10 -24.17 -4.09
CA ILE A 77 -2.21 -23.64 -5.46
C ILE A 77 -3.49 -22.82 -5.68
N GLY A 78 -4.34 -22.66 -4.65
CA GLY A 78 -5.62 -21.96 -4.76
C GLY A 78 -6.61 -22.60 -5.74
N SER A 79 -6.48 -23.89 -6.06
CA SER A 79 -7.29 -24.55 -7.10
C SER A 79 -8.63 -25.01 -6.55
N LEU A 80 -9.58 -24.07 -6.46
CA LEU A 80 -10.94 -24.33 -5.99
C LEU A 80 -11.65 -25.44 -6.79
N ARG A 81 -11.38 -25.53 -8.10
CA ARG A 81 -11.97 -26.58 -8.97
C ARG A 81 -11.51 -27.97 -8.54
N THR A 82 -10.20 -28.15 -8.36
CA THR A 82 -9.62 -29.43 -7.97
C THR A 82 -10.05 -29.78 -6.54
N GLY A 83 -10.02 -28.81 -5.63
CA GLY A 83 -10.48 -28.98 -4.26
C GLY A 83 -11.94 -29.45 -4.17
N LYS A 84 -12.85 -28.90 -4.98
CA LYS A 84 -14.25 -29.39 -5.08
C LYS A 84 -14.34 -30.83 -5.59
N SER A 85 -13.49 -31.20 -6.55
CA SER A 85 -13.44 -32.58 -7.06
C SER A 85 -13.00 -33.56 -5.96
N VAL A 86 -11.94 -33.22 -5.23
CA VAL A 86 -11.42 -34.00 -4.09
C VAL A 86 -12.46 -34.10 -2.97
N HIS A 87 -13.17 -33.01 -2.66
CA HIS A 87 -14.29 -33.05 -1.71
C HIS A 87 -15.42 -33.98 -2.17
N GLY A 88 -15.75 -33.99 -3.47
CA GLY A 88 -16.72 -34.93 -4.04
C GLY A 88 -16.28 -36.39 -3.92
N VAL A 89 -14.98 -36.69 -4.02
CA VAL A 89 -14.41 -38.01 -3.72
C VAL A 89 -14.59 -38.35 -2.24
N ALA A 90 -14.29 -37.42 -1.34
CA ALA A 90 -14.45 -37.60 0.11
C ALA A 90 -15.89 -37.97 0.49
N ILE A 91 -16.89 -37.27 -0.08
CA ILE A 91 -18.32 -37.55 0.16
C ILE A 91 -18.71 -38.94 -0.38
N ARG A 92 -18.33 -39.27 -1.62
CA ARG A 92 -18.68 -40.58 -2.22
C ARG A 92 -18.06 -41.76 -1.48
N ALA A 93 -16.88 -41.57 -0.90
CA ALA A 93 -16.18 -42.58 -0.12
C ALA A 93 -16.60 -42.59 1.37
N GLY A 94 -17.47 -41.67 1.81
CA GLY A 94 -17.91 -41.57 3.20
C GLY A 94 -16.84 -41.07 4.18
N PHE A 95 -15.83 -40.36 3.68
CA PHE A 95 -14.76 -39.78 4.50
C PHE A 95 -15.06 -38.35 4.97
N ASP A 96 -16.15 -37.74 4.52
CA ASP A 96 -16.54 -36.36 4.86
C ASP A 96 -16.87 -36.16 6.34
N SER A 97 -17.22 -37.24 7.06
CA SER A 97 -17.43 -37.20 8.51
C SER A 97 -16.15 -37.33 9.35
N LEU A 98 -15.00 -37.63 8.75
CA LEU A 98 -13.72 -37.75 9.46
C LEU A 98 -13.17 -36.36 9.77
N VAL A 99 -12.95 -36.08 11.06
CA VAL A 99 -12.55 -34.74 11.56
C VAL A 99 -11.31 -34.20 10.83
N ASN A 100 -10.29 -35.03 10.60
CA ASN A 100 -9.08 -34.63 9.88
C ASN A 100 -9.34 -34.23 8.41
N ILE A 101 -10.27 -34.90 7.74
CA ILE A 101 -10.68 -34.57 6.36
C ILE A 101 -11.51 -33.29 6.35
N SER A 102 -12.50 -33.17 7.24
CA SER A 102 -13.32 -31.96 7.34
C SER A 102 -12.47 -30.73 7.69
N THR A 103 -11.50 -30.85 8.61
CA THR A 103 -10.54 -29.78 8.91
C THR A 103 -9.69 -29.40 7.69
N ALA A 104 -9.17 -30.39 6.95
CA ALA A 104 -8.41 -30.11 5.72
C ALA A 104 -9.27 -29.48 4.62
N LEU A 105 -10.57 -29.80 4.57
CA LEU A 105 -11.54 -29.18 3.66
C LEU A 105 -11.82 -27.72 4.05
N VAL A 106 -11.95 -27.42 5.35
CA VAL A 106 -12.08 -26.05 5.85
C VAL A 106 -10.87 -25.22 5.42
N ASP A 107 -9.64 -25.68 5.72
CA ASP A 107 -8.40 -24.99 5.32
C ASP A 107 -8.32 -24.78 3.79
N MET A 108 -8.65 -25.82 3.02
CA MET A 108 -8.63 -25.76 1.55
C MET A 108 -9.62 -24.74 1.01
N TYR A 109 -10.87 -24.72 1.48
CA TYR A 109 -11.85 -23.75 1.01
C TYR A 109 -11.50 -22.32 1.43
N SER A 110 -11.01 -22.13 2.66
CA SER A 110 -10.55 -20.83 3.16
C SER A 110 -9.43 -20.26 2.27
N LYS A 111 -8.36 -21.02 2.04
CA LYS A 111 -7.22 -20.59 1.21
C LYS A 111 -7.56 -20.42 -0.28
N CYS A 112 -8.62 -21.07 -0.75
CA CYS A 112 -9.16 -20.86 -2.10
C CYS A 112 -10.10 -19.65 -2.21
N GLY A 113 -10.24 -18.83 -1.16
CA GLY A 113 -11.13 -17.66 -1.13
C GLY A 113 -12.62 -18.00 -1.08
N ALA A 114 -12.99 -19.25 -0.75
CA ALA A 114 -14.37 -19.72 -0.67
C ALA A 114 -14.82 -19.89 0.78
N ILE A 115 -14.68 -18.83 1.59
CA ILE A 115 -14.89 -18.86 3.04
C ILE A 115 -16.28 -19.36 3.45
N GLU A 116 -17.32 -19.00 2.70
CA GLU A 116 -18.69 -19.48 2.91
C GLU A 116 -18.80 -21.01 2.83
N LYS A 117 -18.02 -21.64 1.94
CA LYS A 117 -18.00 -23.11 1.82
C LYS A 117 -17.20 -23.75 2.95
N ALA A 118 -16.11 -23.12 3.37
CA ALA A 118 -15.37 -23.53 4.56
C ALA A 118 -16.31 -23.51 5.78
N ARG A 119 -17.09 -22.43 5.94
CA ARG A 119 -18.07 -22.29 7.01
C ARG A 119 -19.13 -23.38 6.98
N LEU A 120 -19.69 -23.68 5.81
CA LEU A 120 -20.68 -24.75 5.66
C LEU A 120 -20.13 -26.13 6.05
N VAL A 121 -18.87 -26.43 5.69
CA VAL A 121 -18.22 -27.67 6.11
C VAL A 121 -18.03 -27.68 7.62
N PHE A 122 -17.49 -26.59 8.19
CA PHE A 122 -17.24 -26.45 9.61
C PHE A 122 -18.51 -26.60 10.46
N ASP A 123 -19.60 -25.93 10.09
CA ASP A 123 -20.86 -26.01 10.82
C ASP A 123 -21.47 -27.42 10.80
N ARG A 124 -21.27 -28.17 9.71
CA ARG A 124 -21.72 -29.57 9.57
C ARG A 124 -20.86 -30.59 10.32
N MET A 125 -19.66 -30.22 10.79
CA MET A 125 -18.81 -31.12 11.57
C MET A 125 -19.48 -31.49 12.89
N ARG A 126 -19.75 -32.79 13.10
CA ARG A 126 -20.29 -33.33 14.36
C ARG A 126 -19.28 -33.24 15.51
N LEU A 127 -18.02 -33.51 15.20
CA LEU A 127 -16.90 -33.41 16.13
C LEU A 127 -15.97 -32.32 15.61
N LYS A 128 -15.70 -31.34 16.46
CA LYS A 128 -14.73 -30.27 16.21
C LYS A 128 -13.56 -30.44 17.18
N ASN A 129 -12.37 -30.09 16.71
CA ASN A 129 -11.17 -30.02 17.53
C ASN A 129 -10.54 -28.62 17.41
N VAL A 130 -9.53 -28.34 18.23
CA VAL A 130 -8.83 -27.04 18.23
C VAL A 130 -8.31 -26.68 16.84
N VAL A 131 -7.80 -27.65 16.07
CA VAL A 131 -7.30 -27.41 14.71
C VAL A 131 -8.42 -26.96 13.77
N SER A 132 -9.61 -27.58 13.82
CA SER A 132 -10.76 -27.15 13.00
C SER A 132 -11.23 -25.73 13.34
N TRP A 133 -11.20 -25.36 14.62
CA TRP A 133 -11.49 -23.99 15.05
C TRP A 133 -10.43 -23.01 14.54
N ASN A 134 -9.14 -23.33 14.71
CA ASN A 134 -8.04 -22.50 14.23
C ASN A 134 -8.12 -22.30 12.72
N SER A 135 -8.38 -23.35 11.92
CA SER A 135 -8.54 -23.22 10.46
C SER A 135 -9.71 -22.31 10.05
N MET A 136 -10.80 -22.27 10.83
CA MET A 136 -11.93 -21.40 10.54
C MET A 136 -11.66 -19.95 10.98
N ILE A 137 -11.06 -19.74 12.15
CA ILE A 137 -10.67 -18.42 12.67
C ILE A 137 -9.64 -17.77 11.74
N ASP A 138 -8.57 -18.50 11.40
CA ASP A 138 -7.54 -18.06 10.45
C ASP A 138 -8.14 -17.79 9.06
N GLY A 139 -9.06 -18.66 8.61
CA GLY A 139 -9.76 -18.47 7.34
C GLY A 139 -10.52 -17.14 7.25
N TYR A 140 -11.27 -16.78 8.30
CA TYR A 140 -11.98 -15.50 8.36
C TYR A 140 -11.02 -14.30 8.53
N GLY A 141 -9.96 -14.46 9.32
CA GLY A 141 -8.91 -13.44 9.46
C GLY A 141 -8.23 -13.12 8.13
N GLN A 142 -7.93 -14.14 7.32
CA GLN A 142 -7.32 -13.98 5.99
C GLN A 142 -8.31 -13.47 4.93
N SER A 143 -9.61 -13.74 5.07
CA SER A 143 -10.63 -13.25 4.13
C SER A 143 -11.05 -11.79 4.39
N GLY A 144 -10.48 -11.14 5.41
CA GLY A 144 -10.78 -9.75 5.76
C GLY A 144 -12.02 -9.57 6.64
N ASP A 145 -12.61 -10.65 7.15
CA ASP A 145 -13.75 -10.61 8.09
C ASP A 145 -13.27 -10.98 9.49
N ALA A 146 -12.46 -10.08 10.05
CA ALA A 146 -11.83 -10.27 11.34
C ALA A 146 -12.83 -10.23 12.51
N GLU A 147 -14.00 -9.60 12.33
CA GLU A 147 -15.07 -9.59 13.34
C GLU A 147 -15.62 -11.01 13.53
N GLU A 148 -15.91 -11.71 12.43
CA GLU A 148 -16.39 -13.08 12.49
C GLU A 148 -15.32 -14.05 13.05
N ALA A 149 -14.04 -13.79 12.76
CA ALA A 149 -12.92 -14.54 13.34
C ALA A 149 -12.90 -14.42 14.89
N ILE A 150 -13.03 -13.22 15.44
CA ILE A 150 -13.11 -13.00 16.90
C ILE A 150 -14.38 -13.61 17.49
N ARG A 151 -15.52 -13.52 16.77
CA ARG A 151 -16.76 -14.16 17.20
C ARG A 151 -16.61 -15.67 17.34
N LEU A 152 -15.96 -16.32 16.37
CA LEU A 152 -15.67 -17.76 16.42
C LEU A 152 -14.67 -18.11 17.52
N PHE A 153 -13.65 -17.28 17.73
CA PHE A 153 -12.72 -17.44 18.84
C PHE A 153 -13.45 -17.43 20.20
N LYS A 154 -14.31 -16.44 20.43
CA LYS A 154 -15.13 -16.38 21.65
C LYS A 154 -16.07 -17.59 21.76
N LYS A 155 -16.67 -18.02 20.64
CA LYS A 155 -17.52 -19.22 20.61
C LYS A 155 -16.74 -20.48 21.00
N MET A 156 -15.53 -20.66 20.48
CA MET A 156 -14.62 -21.77 20.85
C MET A 156 -14.40 -21.82 22.37
N LEU A 157 -14.17 -20.67 23.01
CA LEU A 157 -14.00 -20.57 24.47
C LEU A 157 -15.29 -20.97 25.22
N THR A 158 -16.45 -20.49 24.76
CA THR A 158 -17.75 -20.83 25.39
C THR A 158 -18.11 -22.31 25.25
N GLU A 159 -17.62 -22.99 24.21
CA GLU A 159 -17.79 -24.43 24.02
C GLU A 159 -16.74 -25.26 24.80
N GLY A 160 -15.89 -24.61 25.60
CA GLY A 160 -14.95 -25.27 26.51
C GLY A 160 -13.66 -25.76 25.85
N PHE A 161 -13.34 -25.31 24.64
CA PHE A 161 -12.06 -25.63 24.01
C PHE A 161 -10.95 -24.72 24.55
N GLU A 162 -9.86 -25.33 25.02
CA GLU A 162 -8.70 -24.61 25.50
C GLU A 162 -7.88 -24.04 24.32
N PRO A 163 -7.57 -22.73 24.30
CA PRO A 163 -6.74 -22.13 23.25
C PRO A 163 -5.31 -22.67 23.25
N THR A 164 -4.75 -22.81 22.05
CA THR A 164 -3.33 -23.10 21.82
C THR A 164 -2.58 -21.84 21.44
N ASP A 165 -1.24 -21.91 21.36
CA ASP A 165 -0.38 -20.89 20.75
C ASP A 165 -0.91 -20.44 19.37
N VAL A 166 -1.26 -21.39 18.50
CA VAL A 166 -1.83 -21.12 17.18
C VAL A 166 -3.17 -20.40 17.30
N THR A 167 -4.03 -20.80 18.24
CA THR A 167 -5.33 -20.14 18.46
C THR A 167 -5.14 -18.67 18.86
N ILE A 168 -4.22 -18.41 19.80
CA ILE A 168 -3.91 -17.05 20.27
C ILE A 168 -3.33 -16.20 19.13
N MET A 169 -2.43 -16.76 18.31
CA MET A 169 -1.90 -16.04 17.14
C MET A 169 -3.00 -15.66 16.14
N CYS A 170 -3.94 -16.56 15.85
CA CYS A 170 -5.07 -16.27 14.95
C CYS A 170 -5.98 -15.17 15.53
N ALA A 171 -6.27 -15.22 16.83
CA ALA A 171 -7.07 -14.19 17.50
C ALA A 171 -6.35 -12.83 17.51
N LEU A 172 -5.04 -12.79 17.83
CA LEU A 172 -4.23 -11.57 17.79
C LEU A 172 -4.16 -10.97 16.38
N HIS A 173 -4.04 -11.81 15.35
CA HIS A 173 -4.09 -11.36 13.96
C HIS A 173 -5.44 -10.68 13.66
N ALA A 174 -6.56 -11.31 14.02
CA ALA A 174 -7.88 -10.73 13.78
C ALA A 174 -8.09 -9.42 14.56
N CYS A 175 -7.67 -9.33 15.83
CA CYS A 175 -7.69 -8.07 16.58
C CYS A 175 -6.88 -6.97 15.89
N GLY A 176 -5.70 -7.33 15.35
CA GLY A 176 -4.85 -6.42 14.61
C GLY A 176 -5.50 -5.91 13.32
N GLU A 177 -6.19 -6.76 12.56
CA GLU A 177 -6.93 -6.33 11.35
C GLU A 177 -8.10 -5.40 11.69
N LEU A 178 -8.81 -5.65 12.79
CA LEU A 178 -9.87 -4.77 13.26
C LEU A 178 -9.35 -3.43 13.79
N GLY A 179 -8.08 -3.39 14.23
CA GLY A 179 -7.56 -2.28 15.02
C GLY A 179 -8.22 -2.16 16.39
N ASP A 180 -8.91 -3.21 16.86
CA ASP A 180 -9.63 -3.22 18.13
C ASP A 180 -8.65 -3.51 19.29
N LEU A 181 -8.29 -2.44 20.00
CA LEU A 181 -7.36 -2.51 21.11
C LEU A 181 -7.92 -3.27 22.32
N GLU A 182 -9.23 -3.22 22.55
CA GLU A 182 -9.85 -3.84 23.73
C GLU A 182 -9.89 -5.36 23.57
N GLU A 183 -10.29 -5.84 22.38
CA GLU A 183 -10.21 -7.27 22.06
C GLU A 183 -8.75 -7.75 22.07
N GLY A 184 -7.82 -6.95 21.54
CA GLY A 184 -6.39 -7.24 21.59
C GLY A 184 -5.85 -7.39 23.02
N ARG A 185 -6.29 -6.52 23.94
CA ARG A 185 -5.94 -6.60 25.38
C ARG A 185 -6.53 -7.84 26.04
N PHE A 186 -7.77 -8.19 25.72
CA PHE A 186 -8.41 -9.41 26.21
C PHE A 186 -7.62 -10.66 25.80
N VAL A 187 -7.21 -10.75 24.53
CA VAL A 187 -6.41 -11.89 24.05
C VAL A 187 -5.01 -11.90 24.70
N HIS A 188 -4.39 -10.73 24.92
CA HIS A 188 -3.12 -10.61 25.62
C HIS A 188 -3.21 -11.10 27.08
N GLU A 189 -4.25 -10.73 27.82
CA GLU A 189 -4.45 -11.23 29.20
C GLU A 189 -4.55 -12.76 29.22
N MET A 190 -5.27 -13.33 28.25
CA MET A 190 -5.41 -14.78 28.14
C MET A 190 -4.09 -15.47 27.77
N LEU A 191 -3.29 -14.88 26.88
CA LEU A 191 -1.93 -15.35 26.58
C LEU A 191 -1.08 -15.47 27.85
N ILE A 192 -1.12 -14.45 28.72
CA ILE A 192 -0.40 -14.46 30.00
C ILE A 192 -0.93 -15.58 30.90
N ARG A 193 -2.25 -15.73 31.00
CA ARG A 193 -2.90 -16.75 31.84
C ARG A 193 -2.59 -18.19 31.39
N LEU A 194 -2.40 -18.40 30.09
CA LEU A 194 -2.00 -19.68 29.49
C LEU A 194 -0.48 -19.93 29.57
N GLY A 195 0.31 -18.96 30.06
CA GLY A 195 1.77 -19.11 30.18
C GLY A 195 2.50 -19.08 28.84
N LEU A 196 1.90 -18.51 27.79
CA LEU A 196 2.46 -18.50 26.43
C LEU A 196 3.45 -17.35 26.16
N GLY A 197 3.78 -16.55 27.17
CA GLY A 197 4.65 -15.37 27.04
C GLY A 197 6.12 -15.65 26.73
N SER A 198 6.55 -16.92 26.78
CA SER A 198 7.90 -17.33 26.40
C SER A 198 8.03 -17.72 24.91
N ASP A 199 6.91 -17.92 24.20
CA ASP A 199 6.93 -18.28 22.79
C ASP A 199 7.17 -17.05 21.91
N ALA A 200 8.31 -17.02 21.21
CA ALA A 200 8.68 -15.90 20.37
C ALA A 200 7.67 -15.64 19.23
N SER A 201 7.03 -16.67 18.67
CA SER A 201 6.06 -16.54 17.57
C SER A 201 4.77 -15.87 18.06
N VAL A 202 4.30 -16.27 19.25
CA VAL A 202 3.14 -15.66 19.89
C VAL A 202 3.43 -14.19 20.23
N MET A 203 4.60 -13.91 20.81
CA MET A 203 4.99 -12.54 21.16
C MET A 203 5.20 -11.65 19.92
N ASN A 204 5.72 -12.19 18.81
CA ASN A 204 5.83 -11.45 17.54
C ASN A 204 4.44 -11.09 16.97
N SER A 205 3.46 -12.00 17.12
CA SER A 205 2.07 -11.75 16.74
C SER A 205 1.44 -10.65 17.61
N LEU A 206 1.79 -10.63 18.91
CA LEU A 206 1.35 -9.60 19.85
C LEU A 206 1.95 -8.21 19.53
N ILE A 207 3.24 -8.14 19.19
CA ILE A 207 3.90 -6.91 18.70
C ILE A 207 3.18 -6.38 17.46
N THR A 208 2.85 -7.27 16.52
CA THR A 208 2.15 -6.92 15.28
C THR A 208 0.74 -6.40 15.56
N MET A 209 -0.01 -7.06 16.46
CA MET A 209 -1.34 -6.63 16.88
C MET A 209 -1.32 -5.21 17.46
N TYR A 210 -0.48 -4.96 18.47
CA TYR A 210 -0.38 -3.62 19.07
C TYR A 210 0.08 -2.55 18.09
N SER A 211 0.99 -2.91 17.17
CA SER A 211 1.42 -2.01 16.09
C SER A 211 0.28 -1.63 15.16
N LYS A 212 -0.60 -2.57 14.80
CA LYS A 212 -1.78 -2.31 13.96
C LYS A 212 -2.85 -1.50 14.70
N CYS A 213 -3.04 -1.74 15.99
CA CYS A 213 -3.92 -0.95 16.87
C CYS A 213 -3.33 0.44 17.27
N LYS A 214 -2.31 0.93 16.54
CA LYS A 214 -1.66 2.24 16.75
C LYS A 214 -1.07 2.45 18.16
N ARG A 215 -0.80 1.37 18.89
CA ARG A 215 -0.14 1.35 20.21
C ARG A 215 1.28 0.84 20.10
N ILE A 216 2.09 1.58 19.34
CA ILE A 216 3.50 1.26 19.08
C ILE A 216 4.36 1.31 20.35
N ASP A 217 3.92 2.04 21.36
CA ASP A 217 4.52 2.09 22.69
C ASP A 217 4.50 0.72 23.37
N LEU A 218 3.33 0.08 23.43
CA LEU A 218 3.18 -1.26 24.02
C LEU A 218 3.92 -2.33 23.20
N ALA A 219 3.90 -2.21 21.87
CA ALA A 219 4.66 -3.09 20.99
C ALA A 219 6.17 -3.02 21.26
N ALA A 220 6.71 -1.81 21.47
CA ALA A 220 8.11 -1.59 21.79
C ALA A 220 8.49 -2.16 23.17
N GLU A 221 7.65 -1.96 24.19
CA GLU A 221 7.84 -2.56 25.52
C GLU A 221 7.94 -4.08 25.45
N ILE A 222 7.02 -4.72 24.73
CA ILE A 222 7.03 -6.17 24.53
C ILE A 222 8.30 -6.62 23.82
N PHE A 223 8.69 -5.93 22.75
CA PHE A 223 9.91 -6.24 22.01
C PHE A 223 11.15 -6.16 22.91
N ASP A 224 11.26 -5.11 23.72
CA ASP A 224 12.40 -4.92 24.62
C ASP A 224 12.47 -6.02 25.68
N CYS A 225 11.33 -6.46 26.22
CA CYS A 225 11.22 -7.56 27.19
C CYS A 225 11.51 -8.97 26.64
N LEU A 226 11.62 -9.15 25.31
CA LEU A 226 11.97 -10.45 24.74
C LEU A 226 13.38 -10.90 25.15
N GLN A 227 13.47 -12.06 25.82
CA GLN A 227 14.73 -12.67 26.24
C GLN A 227 15.63 -13.03 25.06
N ALA A 228 15.04 -13.53 23.97
CA ALA A 228 15.74 -13.84 22.73
C ALA A 228 14.96 -13.24 21.55
N LYS A 229 15.55 -12.25 20.89
CA LYS A 229 14.97 -11.59 19.73
C LYS A 229 15.31 -12.38 18.46
N THR A 230 14.29 -12.88 17.78
CA THR A 230 14.44 -13.57 16.50
C THR A 230 14.46 -12.57 15.34
N LEU A 231 14.93 -12.96 14.16
CA LEU A 231 14.81 -12.14 12.94
C LEU A 231 13.36 -11.67 12.71
N VAL A 232 12.38 -12.53 12.98
CA VAL A 232 10.94 -12.20 12.90
C VAL A 232 10.56 -11.10 13.90
N SER A 233 11.11 -11.14 15.12
CA SER A 233 10.89 -10.10 16.15
C SER A 233 11.39 -8.73 15.68
N TRP A 234 12.60 -8.69 15.12
CA TRP A 234 13.17 -7.46 14.56
C TRP A 234 12.32 -6.94 13.40
N ASN A 235 11.94 -7.81 12.47
CA ASN A 235 11.13 -7.46 11.31
C ASN A 235 9.74 -6.93 11.73
N ALA A 236 9.09 -7.57 12.70
CA ALA A 236 7.79 -7.14 13.23
C ALA A 236 7.86 -5.74 13.84
N MET A 237 8.88 -5.45 14.64
CA MET A 237 9.01 -4.15 15.30
C MET A 237 9.44 -3.03 14.33
N ILE A 238 10.36 -3.32 13.39
CA ILE A 238 10.75 -2.37 12.34
C ILE A 238 9.53 -2.00 11.48
N LEU A 239 8.75 -3.00 11.06
CA LEU A 239 7.50 -2.79 10.31
C LEU A 239 6.48 -2.00 11.13
N GLY A 240 6.35 -2.32 12.42
CA GLY A 240 5.48 -1.60 13.35
C GLY A 240 5.82 -0.12 13.43
N TYR A 241 7.11 0.23 13.56
CA TYR A 241 7.53 1.63 13.54
C TYR A 241 7.26 2.31 12.19
N ALA A 242 7.57 1.64 11.07
CA ALA A 242 7.34 2.16 9.73
C ALA A 242 5.85 2.48 9.49
N HIS A 243 4.93 1.56 9.84
CA HIS A 243 3.49 1.75 9.67
C HIS A 243 2.84 2.77 10.61
N ASN A 244 3.55 3.19 11.66
CA ASN A 244 3.10 4.20 12.60
C ASN A 244 3.79 5.55 12.38
N GLY A 245 4.45 5.76 11.24
CA GLY A 245 5.14 7.01 10.91
C GLY A 245 6.35 7.32 11.79
N ARG A 246 6.85 6.32 12.53
CA ARG A 246 8.00 6.42 13.44
C ARG A 246 9.28 6.04 12.70
N THR A 247 9.52 6.70 11.58
CA THR A 247 10.58 6.33 10.63
C THR A 247 11.97 6.35 11.26
N ASP A 248 12.28 7.34 12.08
CA ASP A 248 13.57 7.42 12.77
C ASP A 248 13.80 6.24 13.72
N ASP A 249 12.74 5.76 14.40
CA ASP A 249 12.83 4.59 15.27
C ASP A 249 13.05 3.31 14.47
N ALA A 250 12.36 3.15 13.33
CA ALA A 250 12.58 2.03 12.42
C ALA A 250 14.05 1.96 11.94
N LEU A 251 14.65 3.10 11.58
CA LEU A 251 16.03 3.18 11.13
C LEU A 251 17.04 2.96 12.25
N ARG A 252 16.78 3.49 13.45
CA ARG A 252 17.58 3.20 14.63
C ARG A 252 17.57 1.73 14.96
N LEU A 253 16.39 1.09 14.91
CA LEU A 253 16.26 -0.33 15.21
C LEU A 253 16.92 -1.20 14.13
N PHE A 254 16.79 -0.83 12.85
CA PHE A 254 17.51 -1.49 11.75
C PHE A 254 19.04 -1.37 11.91
N SER A 255 19.53 -0.22 12.36
CA SER A 255 20.95 -0.04 12.65
C SER A 255 21.40 -0.90 13.83
N LYS A 256 20.60 -0.94 14.92
CA LYS A 256 20.85 -1.77 16.10
C LYS A 256 20.90 -3.27 15.75
N MET A 257 19.96 -3.73 14.92
CA MET A 257 19.92 -5.10 14.39
C MET A 257 21.26 -5.49 13.73
N GLN A 258 21.85 -4.58 12.95
CA GLN A 258 23.14 -4.81 12.30
C GLN A 258 24.31 -4.82 13.30
N TRP A 259 24.31 -3.91 14.28
CA TRP A 259 25.32 -3.88 15.34
C TRP A 259 25.30 -5.15 16.19
N GLU A 260 24.14 -5.77 16.38
CA GLU A 260 23.98 -7.06 17.04
C GLU A 260 24.24 -8.27 16.10
N ASN A 261 24.80 -8.03 14.90
CA ASN A 261 25.11 -9.04 13.89
C ASN A 261 23.91 -9.88 13.41
N VAL A 262 22.69 -9.36 13.53
CA VAL A 262 21.50 -9.98 12.96
C VAL A 262 21.41 -9.59 11.49
N LYS A 263 21.62 -10.55 10.58
CA LYS A 263 21.64 -10.29 9.14
C LYS A 263 20.23 -9.96 8.62
N PRO A 264 20.03 -8.80 7.97
CA PRO A 264 18.75 -8.48 7.33
C PRO A 264 18.38 -9.47 6.22
N ASP A 265 17.10 -9.78 6.11
CA ASP A 265 16.54 -10.57 5.02
C ASP A 265 15.69 -9.71 4.05
N SER A 266 15.03 -10.36 3.09
CA SER A 266 14.14 -9.66 2.16
C SER A 266 13.00 -8.96 2.87
N PHE A 267 12.45 -9.55 3.95
CA PHE A 267 11.38 -8.94 4.73
C PHE A 267 11.88 -7.70 5.47
N THR A 268 13.08 -7.74 6.06
CA THR A 268 13.68 -6.56 6.69
C THR A 268 13.78 -5.40 5.71
N LEU A 269 14.28 -5.64 4.49
CA LEU A 269 14.42 -4.59 3.48
C LEU A 269 13.07 -4.07 3.00
N VAL A 270 12.08 -4.94 2.80
CA VAL A 270 10.72 -4.55 2.42
C VAL A 270 10.06 -3.67 3.49
N SER A 271 10.35 -3.90 4.78
CA SER A 271 9.83 -3.05 5.86
C SER A 271 10.55 -1.70 5.98
N VAL A 272 11.86 -1.65 5.71
CA VAL A 272 12.69 -0.44 5.87
C VAL A 272 12.61 0.49 4.67
N ILE A 273 12.52 -0.06 3.45
CA ILE A 273 12.52 0.72 2.20
C ILE A 273 11.37 1.75 2.16
N PRO A 274 10.11 1.42 2.48
CA PRO A 274 9.01 2.39 2.49
C PRO A 274 9.24 3.52 3.49
N ALA A 275 9.72 3.18 4.69
CA ALA A 275 10.08 4.16 5.72
C ALA A 275 11.14 5.15 5.17
N LEU A 276 12.10 4.67 4.38
CA LEU A 276 13.09 5.53 3.71
C LEU A 276 12.53 6.30 2.51
N ALA A 277 11.50 5.77 1.85
CA ALA A 277 10.82 6.42 0.74
C ALA A 277 10.05 7.68 1.17
N ASP A 278 9.57 7.73 2.42
CA ASP A 278 8.87 8.90 2.97
C ASP A 278 9.76 10.15 2.99
N PHE A 279 11.07 10.00 3.19
CA PHE A 279 12.01 11.11 3.07
C PHE A 279 12.23 11.53 1.62
N SER A 280 12.02 10.64 0.65
CA SER A 280 12.16 10.90 -0.79
C SER A 280 13.52 11.45 -1.20
N VAL A 281 14.56 11.07 -0.44
CA VAL A 281 15.93 11.51 -0.65
C VAL A 281 16.65 10.50 -1.56
N LEU A 282 16.92 10.91 -2.81
CA LEU A 282 17.53 10.04 -3.82
C LEU A 282 18.86 9.40 -3.39
N ARG A 283 19.67 10.11 -2.59
CA ARG A 283 20.94 9.58 -2.10
C ARG A 283 20.73 8.38 -1.17
N GLN A 284 19.78 8.47 -0.24
CA GLN A 284 19.46 7.37 0.67
C GLN A 284 18.92 6.18 -0.13
N ALA A 285 18.04 6.42 -1.11
CA ALA A 285 17.55 5.37 -2.00
C ALA A 285 18.68 4.62 -2.72
N LYS A 286 19.69 5.35 -3.25
CA LYS A 286 20.88 4.72 -3.86
C LYS A 286 21.71 3.92 -2.86
N CYS A 287 21.87 4.41 -1.63
CA CYS A 287 22.56 3.66 -0.57
C CYS A 287 21.85 2.35 -0.25
N VAL A 288 20.52 2.38 -0.10
CA VAL A 288 19.70 1.20 0.19
C VAL A 288 19.73 0.20 -0.95
N HIS A 289 19.59 0.67 -2.19
CA HIS A 289 19.71 -0.19 -3.36
C HIS A 289 21.09 -0.84 -3.44
N GLY A 290 22.16 -0.07 -3.22
CA GLY A 290 23.52 -0.61 -3.14
C GLY A 290 23.69 -1.64 -2.01
N TYR A 291 23.01 -1.45 -0.88
CA TYR A 291 22.99 -2.39 0.23
C TYR A 291 22.23 -3.68 -0.13
N ALA A 292 21.07 -3.59 -0.78
CA ALA A 292 20.30 -4.74 -1.26
C ALA A 292 21.12 -5.61 -2.23
N ILE A 293 21.88 -4.98 -3.13
CA ILE A 293 22.81 -5.67 -4.04
C ILE A 293 23.91 -6.41 -3.26
N ARG A 294 24.53 -5.77 -2.25
CA ARG A 294 25.57 -6.42 -1.42
C ARG A 294 25.04 -7.62 -0.65
N LEU A 295 23.77 -7.59 -0.25
CA LEU A 295 23.12 -8.72 0.40
C LEU A 295 22.65 -9.80 -0.59
N CYS A 296 22.81 -9.57 -1.91
CA CYS A 296 22.27 -10.42 -2.99
C CYS A 296 20.74 -10.59 -2.89
N LEU A 297 20.04 -9.54 -2.44
CA LEU A 297 18.58 -9.52 -2.27
C LEU A 297 17.87 -8.72 -3.37
N ASP A 298 18.60 -8.07 -4.28
CA ASP A 298 18.06 -7.26 -5.38
C ASP A 298 17.33 -8.08 -6.46
N GLY A 299 17.55 -9.40 -6.49
CA GLY A 299 16.79 -10.35 -7.31
C GLY A 299 15.47 -10.79 -6.70
N ASN A 300 15.23 -10.56 -5.40
CA ASN A 300 13.97 -10.90 -4.76
C ASN A 300 12.85 -9.96 -5.25
N ILE A 301 11.73 -10.53 -5.71
CA ILE A 301 10.62 -9.76 -6.31
C ILE A 301 10.02 -8.71 -5.37
N PHE A 302 9.94 -9.01 -4.07
CA PHE A 302 9.39 -8.07 -3.08
C PHE A 302 10.34 -6.90 -2.83
N VAL A 303 11.63 -7.18 -2.69
CA VAL A 303 12.67 -6.13 -2.56
C VAL A 303 12.70 -5.28 -3.83
N ARG A 304 12.65 -5.90 -5.01
CA ARG A 304 12.66 -5.18 -6.28
C ARG A 304 11.41 -4.30 -6.46
N THR A 305 10.23 -4.79 -6.06
CA THR A 305 8.99 -4.00 -6.04
C THR A 305 9.11 -2.80 -5.09
N ALA A 306 9.65 -3.00 -3.89
CA ALA A 306 9.89 -1.90 -2.95
C ALA A 306 10.91 -0.87 -3.49
N LEU A 307 11.94 -1.31 -4.21
CA LEU A 307 12.90 -0.40 -4.87
C LEU A 307 12.26 0.40 -6.01
N ILE A 308 11.35 -0.20 -6.80
CA ILE A 308 10.58 0.50 -7.84
C ILE A 308 9.78 1.65 -7.21
N ASP A 309 9.00 1.35 -6.15
CA ASP A 309 8.23 2.35 -5.39
C ASP A 309 9.14 3.46 -4.81
N LEU A 310 10.27 3.07 -4.19
CA LEU A 310 11.26 3.99 -3.63
C LEU A 310 11.78 4.97 -4.68
N TYR A 311 12.16 4.50 -5.87
CA TYR A 311 12.68 5.37 -6.92
C TYR A 311 11.60 6.26 -7.54
N ALA A 312 10.37 5.77 -7.67
CA ALA A 312 9.23 6.60 -8.06
C ALA A 312 9.03 7.74 -7.04
N LYS A 313 8.89 7.42 -5.74
CA LYS A 313 8.77 8.40 -4.64
C LYS A 313 10.00 9.30 -4.48
N CYS A 314 11.17 8.93 -4.99
CA CYS A 314 12.34 9.82 -5.06
C CYS A 314 12.38 10.71 -6.31
N GLY A 315 11.31 10.80 -7.10
CA GLY A 315 11.28 11.61 -8.32
C GLY A 315 12.09 11.03 -9.47
N ARG A 316 12.45 9.74 -9.45
CA ARG A 316 13.26 9.06 -10.48
C ARG A 316 12.50 7.89 -11.11
N VAL A 317 11.31 8.17 -11.64
CA VAL A 317 10.46 7.18 -12.32
C VAL A 317 11.15 6.46 -13.48
N ASN A 318 12.11 7.10 -14.16
CA ASN A 318 12.91 6.45 -15.20
C ASN A 318 13.79 5.31 -14.66
N ILE A 319 14.30 5.44 -13.43
CA ILE A 319 15.05 4.36 -12.77
C ILE A 319 14.09 3.27 -12.31
N ALA A 320 12.93 3.66 -11.76
CA ALA A 320 11.86 2.72 -11.39
C ALA A 320 11.43 1.86 -12.60
N ARG A 321 11.24 2.48 -13.77
CA ARG A 321 10.94 1.79 -15.04
C ARG A 321 12.02 0.79 -15.43
N LYS A 322 13.30 1.18 -15.38
CA LYS A 322 14.43 0.27 -15.69
C LYS A 322 14.46 -0.94 -14.76
N LEU A 323 14.16 -0.77 -13.47
CA LEU A 323 14.08 -1.87 -12.52
C LEU A 323 12.88 -2.79 -12.82
N PHE A 324 11.74 -2.20 -13.17
CA PHE A 324 10.56 -2.94 -13.61
C PHE A 324 10.85 -3.78 -14.85
N ASP A 325 11.48 -3.19 -15.87
CA ASP A 325 11.84 -3.88 -17.12
C ASP A 325 12.78 -5.06 -16.87
N ALA A 326 13.76 -4.87 -15.99
CA ALA A 326 14.72 -5.90 -15.60
C ALA A 326 14.12 -7.03 -14.76
N THR A 327 12.84 -6.95 -14.38
CA THR A 327 12.14 -7.97 -13.59
C THR A 327 11.51 -9.02 -14.52
N ASN A 328 11.95 -10.28 -14.39
CA ASN A 328 11.49 -11.40 -15.22
C ASN A 328 10.06 -11.84 -14.88
N GLU A 329 9.81 -12.18 -13.61
CA GLU A 329 8.49 -12.54 -13.09
C GLU A 329 7.94 -11.37 -12.29
N ARG A 330 6.84 -10.78 -12.77
CA ARG A 330 6.23 -9.60 -12.16
C ARG A 330 4.96 -10.02 -11.43
N HIS A 331 4.83 -9.61 -10.18
CA HIS A 331 3.60 -9.81 -9.42
C HIS A 331 2.64 -8.64 -9.65
N VAL A 332 1.36 -8.82 -9.31
CA VAL A 332 0.35 -7.75 -9.37
C VAL A 332 0.83 -6.47 -8.66
N THR A 333 1.52 -6.61 -7.52
CA THR A 333 2.11 -5.50 -6.76
C THR A 333 3.23 -4.78 -7.50
N THR A 334 4.03 -5.49 -8.30
CA THR A 334 5.08 -4.90 -9.13
C THR A 334 4.49 -4.05 -10.25
N TRP A 335 3.40 -4.51 -10.87
CA TRP A 335 2.62 -3.73 -11.84
C TRP A 335 2.01 -2.49 -11.20
N ASN A 336 1.32 -2.66 -10.07
CA ASN A 336 0.66 -1.56 -9.37
C ASN A 336 1.65 -0.47 -8.95
N ALA A 337 2.84 -0.83 -8.41
CA ALA A 337 3.87 0.14 -8.02
C ALA A 337 4.35 1.01 -9.19
N MET A 338 4.45 0.44 -10.40
CA MET A 338 4.90 1.18 -11.58
C MET A 338 3.76 1.99 -12.22
N ILE A 339 2.53 1.46 -12.26
CA ILE A 339 1.34 2.19 -12.74
C ILE A 339 1.08 3.42 -11.86
N ASP A 340 1.09 3.24 -10.54
CA ASP A 340 0.98 4.33 -9.56
C ASP A 340 2.12 5.33 -9.69
N GLY A 341 3.36 4.83 -9.84
CA GLY A 341 4.54 5.66 -10.09
C GLY A 341 4.43 6.51 -11.37
N TYR A 342 3.74 6.04 -12.42
CA TYR A 342 3.45 6.87 -13.59
C TYR A 342 2.34 7.89 -13.32
N GLY A 343 1.25 7.47 -12.67
CA GLY A 343 0.13 8.36 -12.32
C GLY A 343 0.56 9.54 -11.46
N THR A 344 1.31 9.29 -10.38
CA THR A 344 1.84 10.31 -9.46
C THR A 344 2.91 11.21 -10.11
N HIS A 345 3.37 10.91 -11.32
CA HIS A 345 4.31 11.74 -12.07
C HIS A 345 3.67 12.52 -13.23
N GLY A 346 2.34 12.41 -13.40
CA GLY A 346 1.60 13.03 -14.50
C GLY A 346 1.68 12.23 -15.81
N PHE A 347 2.29 11.04 -15.82
CA PHE A 347 2.44 10.21 -17.02
C PHE A 347 1.23 9.27 -17.20
N GLY A 348 0.01 9.81 -17.17
CA GLY A 348 -1.23 9.01 -17.19
C GLY A 348 -1.38 8.12 -18.41
N LYS A 349 -0.98 8.60 -19.60
CA LYS A 349 -0.96 7.77 -20.83
C LYS A 349 -0.02 6.57 -20.70
N SER A 350 1.19 6.77 -20.19
CA SER A 350 2.13 5.67 -19.90
C SER A 350 1.59 4.69 -18.86
N ALA A 351 0.84 5.16 -17.86
CA ALA A 351 0.18 4.30 -16.88
C ALA A 351 -0.89 3.40 -17.52
N ILE A 352 -1.71 3.95 -18.42
CA ILE A 352 -2.72 3.20 -19.17
C ILE A 352 -2.08 2.20 -20.13
N GLU A 353 -1.04 2.61 -20.87
CA GLU A 353 -0.28 1.70 -21.75
C GLU A 353 0.26 0.50 -20.97
N LEU A 354 0.81 0.75 -19.77
CA LEU A 354 1.32 -0.29 -18.89
C LEU A 354 0.20 -1.19 -18.34
N PHE A 355 -0.97 -0.64 -18.04
CA PHE A 355 -2.14 -1.43 -17.65
C PHE A 355 -2.65 -2.33 -18.79
N GLU A 356 -2.67 -1.84 -20.03
CA GLU A 356 -3.02 -2.65 -21.19
C GLU A 356 -1.96 -3.72 -21.50
N GLU A 357 -0.67 -3.46 -21.23
CA GLU A 357 0.38 -4.49 -21.23
C GLU A 357 0.10 -5.57 -20.16
N MET A 358 -0.24 -5.17 -18.94
CA MET A 358 -0.58 -6.09 -17.85
C MET A 358 -1.74 -7.02 -18.24
N LYS A 359 -2.80 -6.49 -18.88
CA LYS A 359 -3.96 -7.28 -19.33
C LYS A 359 -3.60 -8.34 -20.37
N ARG A 360 -2.53 -8.14 -21.15
CA ARG A 360 -2.01 -9.12 -22.12
C ARG A 360 -1.07 -10.13 -21.47
N SER A 361 -0.65 -9.88 -20.23
CA SER A 361 0.19 -10.77 -19.43
C SER A 361 -0.66 -11.84 -18.71
N PRO A 362 -0.05 -12.92 -18.16
CA PRO A 362 -0.78 -13.90 -17.36
C PRO A 362 -1.22 -13.36 -15.98
N VAL A 363 -0.76 -12.17 -15.58
CA VAL A 363 -1.07 -11.55 -14.28
C VAL A 363 -2.37 -10.77 -14.39
N LYS A 364 -3.37 -11.16 -13.59
CA LYS A 364 -4.68 -10.50 -13.59
C LYS A 364 -4.68 -9.23 -12.72
N PRO A 365 -5.30 -8.14 -13.18
CA PRO A 365 -5.59 -6.97 -12.36
C PRO A 365 -6.41 -7.31 -11.11
N ASN A 366 -6.16 -6.61 -10.01
CA ASN A 366 -7.00 -6.60 -8.83
C ASN A 366 -7.64 -5.21 -8.62
N ASP A 367 -8.43 -5.07 -7.56
CA ASP A 367 -9.03 -3.81 -7.12
C ASP A 367 -7.96 -2.70 -6.98
N ILE A 368 -6.83 -2.98 -6.35
CA ILE A 368 -5.72 -2.02 -6.20
C ILE A 368 -5.18 -1.57 -7.57
N THR A 369 -5.09 -2.46 -8.56
CA THR A 369 -4.68 -2.09 -9.93
C THR A 369 -5.61 -1.04 -10.52
N PHE A 370 -6.93 -1.22 -10.35
CA PHE A 370 -7.91 -0.24 -10.82
C PHE A 370 -7.79 1.09 -10.10
N LEU A 371 -7.55 1.10 -8.79
CA LEU A 371 -7.26 2.32 -8.05
C LEU A 371 -6.06 3.09 -8.63
N CYS A 372 -4.94 2.40 -8.91
CA CYS A 372 -3.75 3.02 -9.50
C CYS A 372 -4.06 3.64 -10.88
N VAL A 373 -4.84 2.95 -11.73
CA VAL A 373 -5.23 3.46 -13.06
C VAL A 373 -6.17 4.65 -12.94
N LEU A 374 -7.17 4.59 -12.06
CA LEU A 374 -8.12 5.69 -11.84
C LEU A 374 -7.42 6.95 -11.30
N SER A 375 -6.49 6.77 -10.35
CA SER A 375 -5.64 7.86 -9.86
C SER A 375 -4.79 8.46 -10.98
N ALA A 376 -4.20 7.62 -11.84
CA ALA A 376 -3.45 8.10 -13.00
C ALA A 376 -4.34 8.88 -14.00
N CYS A 377 -5.56 8.40 -14.25
CA CYS A 377 -6.54 9.15 -15.06
C CYS A 377 -6.90 10.49 -14.40
N SER A 378 -7.14 10.51 -13.08
CA SER A 378 -7.44 11.72 -12.31
C SER A 378 -6.30 12.74 -12.35
N HIS A 379 -5.05 12.30 -12.38
CA HIS A 379 -3.90 13.21 -12.44
C HIS A 379 -3.55 13.71 -13.84
N ALA A 380 -4.06 13.04 -14.89
CA ALA A 380 -3.81 13.37 -16.29
C ALA A 380 -5.07 13.86 -17.05
N GLY A 381 -6.22 13.95 -16.38
CA GLY A 381 -7.48 14.45 -16.97
C GLY A 381 -8.11 13.52 -18.00
N LEU A 382 -7.84 12.21 -17.90
CA LEU A 382 -8.34 11.20 -18.84
C LEU A 382 -9.73 10.71 -18.40
N VAL A 383 -10.73 11.58 -18.56
CA VAL A 383 -12.10 11.37 -18.05
C VAL A 383 -12.76 10.14 -18.66
N ASP A 384 -12.69 9.99 -19.98
CA ASP A 384 -13.37 8.91 -20.71
C ASP A 384 -12.76 7.56 -20.34
N GLU A 385 -11.43 7.49 -20.25
CA GLU A 385 -10.70 6.30 -19.82
C GLU A 385 -10.98 5.96 -18.35
N GLY A 386 -10.99 6.96 -17.45
CA GLY A 386 -11.33 6.76 -16.05
C GLY A 386 -12.74 6.19 -15.85
N GLN A 387 -13.74 6.77 -16.53
CA GLN A 387 -15.12 6.25 -16.51
C GLN A 387 -15.20 4.82 -17.08
N LYS A 388 -14.52 4.56 -18.20
CA LYS A 388 -14.44 3.24 -18.82
C LYS A 388 -13.86 2.20 -17.87
N TYR A 389 -12.73 2.50 -17.22
CA TYR A 389 -12.07 1.55 -16.32
C TYR A 389 -12.83 1.36 -15.00
N PHE A 390 -13.49 2.40 -14.49
CA PHE A 390 -14.38 2.27 -13.34
C PHE A 390 -15.56 1.33 -13.63
N ALA A 391 -16.17 1.43 -14.82
CA ALA A 391 -17.24 0.51 -15.22
C ALA A 391 -16.71 -0.92 -15.46
N SER A 392 -15.55 -1.06 -16.12
CA SER A 392 -14.91 -2.36 -16.40
C SER A 392 -14.55 -3.11 -15.13
N MET A 393 -14.10 -2.42 -14.08
CA MET A 393 -13.78 -3.01 -12.76
C MET A 393 -14.95 -3.88 -12.24
N LYS A 394 -16.18 -3.38 -12.34
CA LYS A 394 -17.38 -4.11 -11.92
C LYS A 394 -17.86 -5.09 -12.98
N ASN A 395 -17.99 -4.65 -14.23
CA ASN A 395 -18.66 -5.41 -15.28
C ASN A 395 -17.83 -6.58 -15.81
N ASP A 396 -16.51 -6.38 -15.95
CA ASP A 396 -15.62 -7.36 -16.58
C ASP A 396 -14.84 -8.19 -15.55
N TYR A 397 -14.56 -7.60 -14.37
CA TYR A 397 -13.74 -8.23 -13.32
C TYR A 397 -14.51 -8.57 -12.03
N GLY A 398 -15.73 -8.05 -11.85
CA GLY A 398 -16.57 -8.35 -10.69
C GLY A 398 -16.10 -7.74 -9.38
N PHE A 399 -15.24 -6.72 -9.42
CA PHE A 399 -14.81 -6.00 -8.21
C PHE A 399 -15.81 -4.89 -7.89
N GLU A 400 -16.31 -4.86 -6.65
CA GLU A 400 -17.15 -3.75 -6.18
C GLU A 400 -16.27 -2.53 -5.84
N PRO A 401 -16.62 -1.31 -6.28
CA PRO A 401 -15.82 -0.13 -5.98
C PRO A 401 -15.76 0.17 -4.48
N GLY A 402 -14.54 0.21 -3.94
CA GLY A 402 -14.24 0.72 -2.60
C GLY A 402 -14.22 2.25 -2.52
N MET A 403 -14.09 2.80 -1.31
CA MET A 403 -14.11 4.25 -1.06
C MET A 403 -13.07 5.03 -1.86
N ASP A 404 -11.85 4.51 -1.97
CA ASP A 404 -10.76 5.17 -2.69
C ASP A 404 -11.00 5.22 -4.22
N HIS A 405 -11.72 4.23 -4.77
CA HIS A 405 -12.14 4.23 -6.17
C HIS A 405 -13.15 5.36 -6.43
N TYR A 406 -14.13 5.53 -5.54
CA TYR A 406 -15.08 6.64 -5.61
C TYR A 406 -14.38 7.99 -5.44
N GLY A 407 -13.46 8.10 -4.47
CA GLY A 407 -12.67 9.31 -4.26
C GLY A 407 -11.86 9.70 -5.50
N SER A 408 -11.23 8.74 -6.16
CA SER A 408 -10.48 8.96 -7.41
C SER A 408 -11.37 9.41 -8.57
N MET A 409 -12.59 8.85 -8.69
CA MET A 409 -13.56 9.27 -9.70
C MET A 409 -14.11 10.68 -9.47
N VAL A 410 -14.38 11.04 -8.20
CA VAL A 410 -14.82 12.39 -7.84
C VAL A 410 -13.71 13.40 -8.07
N ASP A 411 -12.46 13.06 -7.74
CA ASP A 411 -11.29 13.90 -8.05
C ASP A 411 -11.15 14.11 -9.56
N LEU A 412 -11.30 13.06 -10.38
CA LEU A 412 -11.24 13.13 -11.85
C LEU A 412 -12.33 14.01 -12.45
N LEU A 413 -13.60 13.79 -12.08
CA LEU A 413 -14.73 14.58 -12.57
C LEU A 413 -14.64 16.04 -12.10
N GLY A 414 -14.30 16.21 -10.83
CA GLY A 414 -14.16 17.51 -10.18
C GLY A 414 -13.08 18.36 -10.82
N ARG A 415 -11.87 17.82 -11.01
CA ARG A 415 -10.77 18.54 -11.69
C ARG A 415 -11.12 18.91 -13.13
N SER A 416 -11.90 18.08 -13.80
CA SER A 416 -12.36 18.32 -15.18
C SER A 416 -13.49 19.34 -15.30
N GLY A 417 -13.94 19.94 -14.20
CA GLY A 417 -14.99 20.97 -14.17
C GLY A 417 -16.42 20.41 -14.21
N LYS A 418 -16.57 19.08 -14.21
CA LYS A 418 -17.87 18.41 -14.23
C LYS A 418 -18.46 18.29 -12.82
N LEU A 419 -18.58 19.42 -12.12
CA LEU A 419 -18.95 19.44 -10.70
C LEU A 419 -20.34 18.85 -10.43
N ASP A 420 -21.32 19.14 -11.28
CA ASP A 420 -22.67 18.60 -11.10
C ASP A 420 -22.72 17.08 -11.32
N GLU A 421 -21.98 16.56 -12.33
CA GLU A 421 -21.82 15.12 -12.55
C GLU A 421 -21.11 14.46 -11.36
N ALA A 422 -20.07 15.11 -10.81
CA ALA A 422 -19.36 14.62 -9.63
C ALA A 422 -20.28 14.58 -8.40
N TRP A 423 -21.12 15.59 -8.20
CA TRP A 423 -22.06 15.63 -7.09
C TRP A 423 -23.16 14.57 -7.21
N ASP A 424 -23.76 14.43 -8.40
CA ASP A 424 -24.73 13.37 -8.68
C ASP A 424 -24.13 11.97 -8.50
N PHE A 425 -22.86 11.79 -8.89
CA PHE A 425 -22.12 10.56 -8.65
C PHE A 425 -21.97 10.24 -7.16
N ILE A 426 -21.67 11.24 -6.31
CA ILE A 426 -21.62 11.09 -4.84
C ILE A 426 -22.98 10.65 -4.29
N GLN A 427 -24.08 11.24 -4.76
CA GLN A 427 -25.43 10.88 -4.29
C GLN A 427 -25.84 9.45 -4.66
N LYS A 428 -25.26 8.88 -5.72
CA LYS A 428 -25.54 7.52 -6.20
C LYS A 428 -24.62 6.46 -5.62
N MET A 429 -23.69 6.83 -4.74
CA MET A 429 -22.77 5.88 -4.11
C MET A 429 -23.52 4.81 -3.30
N LEU A 430 -23.09 3.55 -3.43
CA LEU A 430 -23.64 2.41 -2.68
C LEU A 430 -23.14 2.34 -1.24
N ILE A 431 -22.11 3.11 -0.92
CA ILE A 431 -21.47 3.20 0.39
C ILE A 431 -21.48 4.64 0.88
N LYS A 432 -21.60 4.83 2.19
CA LYS A 432 -21.65 6.17 2.80
C LYS A 432 -20.35 6.94 2.47
N PRO A 433 -20.41 8.11 1.81
CA PRO A 433 -19.21 8.84 1.41
C PRO A 433 -18.35 9.25 2.61
N SER A 434 -17.02 9.10 2.47
CA SER A 434 -16.05 9.44 3.51
C SER A 434 -15.40 10.83 3.27
N ILE A 435 -14.48 11.18 4.17
CA ILE A 435 -13.68 12.41 4.11
C ILE A 435 -12.96 12.56 2.76
N SER A 436 -12.41 11.48 2.21
CA SER A 436 -11.69 11.49 0.93
C SER A 436 -12.54 12.01 -0.24
N VAL A 437 -13.81 11.60 -0.31
CA VAL A 437 -14.75 11.94 -1.39
C VAL A 437 -15.16 13.41 -1.31
N TYR A 438 -15.59 13.87 -0.13
CA TYR A 438 -15.98 15.27 0.04
C TYR A 438 -14.77 16.21 0.00
N GLY A 439 -13.59 15.75 0.43
CA GLY A 439 -12.33 16.48 0.30
C GLY A 439 -11.95 16.72 -1.16
N ALA A 440 -12.05 15.69 -2.01
CA ALA A 440 -11.87 15.81 -3.46
C ALA A 440 -12.87 16.80 -4.08
N MET A 441 -14.15 16.71 -3.69
CA MET A 441 -15.19 17.63 -4.16
C MET A 441 -14.93 19.08 -3.74
N LEU A 442 -14.57 19.32 -2.48
CA LEU A 442 -14.25 20.67 -1.98
C LEU A 442 -13.02 21.25 -2.70
N GLY A 443 -12.02 20.41 -2.97
CA GLY A 443 -10.87 20.76 -3.80
C GLY A 443 -11.26 21.19 -5.21
N ALA A 444 -12.15 20.44 -5.86
CA ALA A 444 -12.68 20.76 -7.17
C ALA A 444 -13.49 22.07 -7.19
N CYS A 445 -14.34 22.30 -6.19
CA CYS A 445 -15.09 23.54 -6.03
C CYS A 445 -14.18 24.76 -5.90
N LYS A 446 -13.02 24.63 -5.23
CA LYS A 446 -12.00 25.69 -5.21
C LYS A 446 -11.44 25.98 -6.60
N ILE A 447 -11.08 24.95 -7.36
CA ILE A 447 -10.50 25.12 -8.70
C ILE A 447 -11.48 25.85 -9.63
N HIS A 448 -12.75 25.45 -9.58
CA HIS A 448 -13.79 25.95 -10.49
C HIS A 448 -14.66 27.07 -9.90
N LYS A 449 -14.23 27.67 -8.78
CA LYS A 449 -14.86 28.82 -8.11
C LYS A 449 -16.37 28.60 -7.80
N ASN A 450 -16.78 27.37 -7.48
CA ASN A 450 -18.19 27.03 -7.18
C ASN A 450 -18.44 27.09 -5.66
N VAL A 451 -19.08 28.17 -5.21
CA VAL A 451 -19.36 28.40 -3.79
C VAL A 451 -20.41 27.41 -3.26
N GLN A 452 -21.51 27.22 -4.00
CA GLN A 452 -22.67 26.46 -3.51
C GLN A 452 -22.33 24.99 -3.20
N LEU A 453 -21.69 24.28 -4.15
CA LEU A 453 -21.28 22.89 -3.92
C LEU A 453 -20.11 22.81 -2.92
N GLY A 454 -19.27 23.84 -2.86
CA GLY A 454 -18.20 23.96 -1.87
C GLY A 454 -18.74 24.01 -0.43
N GLU A 455 -19.79 24.79 -0.18
CA GLU A 455 -20.43 24.87 1.13
C GLU A 455 -21.04 23.53 1.57
N GLU A 456 -21.76 22.87 0.67
CA GLU A 456 -22.39 21.58 1.00
C GLU A 456 -21.33 20.49 1.25
N ALA A 457 -20.25 20.43 0.45
CA ALA A 457 -19.13 19.51 0.69
C ALA A 457 -18.43 19.80 2.03
N ALA A 458 -18.16 21.08 2.34
CA ALA A 458 -17.51 21.49 3.59
C ALA A 458 -18.37 21.15 4.82
N LYS A 459 -19.70 21.33 4.73
CA LYS A 459 -20.62 20.96 5.80
C LYS A 459 -20.51 19.46 6.15
N ARG A 460 -20.48 18.59 5.13
CA ARG A 460 -20.31 17.14 5.35
C ARG A 460 -18.94 16.81 5.95
N LEU A 461 -17.88 17.49 5.51
CA LEU A 461 -16.54 17.31 6.07
C LEU A 461 -16.48 17.71 7.55
N PHE A 462 -17.11 18.82 7.95
CA PHE A 462 -17.12 19.25 9.35
C PHE A 462 -17.91 18.33 10.27
N GLU A 463 -18.90 17.59 9.74
CA GLU A 463 -19.62 16.53 10.47
C GLU A 463 -18.74 15.28 10.66
N LEU A 464 -17.86 14.98 9.69
CA LEU A 464 -17.00 13.79 9.72
C LEU A 464 -15.70 14.01 10.48
N GLU A 465 -15.08 15.19 10.34
CA GLU A 465 -13.77 15.53 10.90
C GLU A 465 -13.74 16.99 11.40
N PRO A 466 -14.35 17.26 12.58
CA PRO A 466 -14.53 18.63 13.07
C PRO A 466 -13.24 19.35 13.48
N GLU A 467 -12.15 18.61 13.65
CA GLU A 467 -10.85 19.07 14.15
C GLU A 467 -9.83 19.36 13.03
N ASP A 468 -10.12 19.07 11.76
CA ASP A 468 -9.19 19.38 10.66
C ASP A 468 -9.33 20.84 10.20
N GLY A 469 -8.29 21.64 10.45
CA GLY A 469 -8.19 23.02 9.97
C GLY A 469 -8.06 23.17 8.45
N GLY A 470 -7.63 22.13 7.73
CA GLY A 470 -7.39 22.14 6.29
C GLY A 470 -8.64 22.47 5.47
N TYR A 471 -9.77 21.82 5.76
CA TYR A 471 -11.04 22.07 5.05
C TYR A 471 -11.60 23.47 5.31
N HIS A 472 -11.37 24.01 6.51
CA HIS A 472 -11.74 25.38 6.84
C HIS A 472 -10.94 26.39 6.01
N VAL A 473 -9.63 26.18 5.87
CA VAL A 473 -8.77 27.00 4.99
C VAL A 473 -9.23 26.88 3.54
N LEU A 474 -9.62 25.68 3.09
CA LEU A 474 -10.08 25.46 1.72
C LEU A 474 -11.38 26.21 1.42
N LEU A 475 -12.37 26.15 2.33
CA LEU A 475 -13.62 26.90 2.22
C LEU A 475 -13.39 28.42 2.28
N ALA A 476 -12.53 28.90 3.18
CA ALA A 476 -12.17 30.32 3.23
C ALA A 476 -11.53 30.80 1.92
N ASN A 477 -10.72 29.97 1.26
CA ASN A 477 -10.15 30.31 -0.05
C ASN A 477 -11.23 30.37 -1.16
N ILE A 478 -12.25 29.51 -1.11
CA ILE A 478 -13.40 29.56 -2.03
C ILE A 478 -14.12 30.90 -1.89
N TYR A 479 -14.46 31.30 -0.65
CA TYR A 479 -15.08 32.59 -0.37
C TYR A 479 -14.22 33.78 -0.79
N ALA A 480 -12.92 33.74 -0.51
CA ALA A 480 -11.98 34.80 -0.91
C ALA A 480 -11.95 34.98 -2.44
N THR A 481 -11.92 33.87 -3.19
CA THR A 481 -11.94 33.91 -4.66
C THR A 481 -13.26 34.48 -5.21
N ALA A 482 -14.36 34.29 -4.47
CA ALA A 482 -15.67 34.87 -4.77
C ALA A 482 -15.86 36.30 -4.20
N SER A 483 -14.83 36.91 -3.60
CA SER A 483 -14.89 38.22 -2.93
C SER A 483 -15.90 38.30 -1.76
N MET A 484 -16.21 37.17 -1.14
CA MET A 484 -17.15 37.03 -0.01
C MET A 484 -16.43 37.19 1.34
N TRP A 485 -15.95 38.40 1.64
CA TRP A 485 -15.05 38.68 2.77
C TRP A 485 -15.66 38.47 4.16
N GLU A 486 -16.97 38.72 4.30
CA GLU A 486 -17.69 38.45 5.55
C GLU A 486 -17.67 36.96 5.89
N ASP A 487 -17.85 36.10 4.89
CA ASP A 487 -17.80 34.65 5.03
C ASP A 487 -16.37 34.16 5.34
N VAL A 488 -15.34 34.76 4.73
CA VAL A 488 -13.93 34.51 5.09
C VAL A 488 -13.68 34.83 6.56
N ALA A 489 -14.12 35.99 7.04
CA ALA A 489 -13.97 36.39 8.43
C ALA A 489 -14.72 35.45 9.38
N ARG A 490 -15.91 34.99 9.00
CA ARG A 490 -16.69 33.99 9.76
C ARG A 490 -15.94 32.67 9.90
N VAL A 491 -15.38 32.13 8.82
CA VAL A 491 -14.62 30.87 8.85
C VAL A 491 -13.35 31.02 9.70
N ARG A 492 -12.62 32.13 9.57
CA ARG A 492 -11.42 32.39 10.41
C ARG A 492 -11.75 32.50 11.90
N THR A 493 -12.83 33.20 12.24
CA THR A 493 -13.30 33.30 13.63
C THR A 493 -13.67 31.92 14.20
N MET A 494 -14.29 31.06 13.37
CA MET A 494 -14.60 29.68 13.77
C MET A 494 -13.34 28.85 14.00
N MET A 495 -12.32 28.99 13.14
CA MET A 495 -11.02 28.32 13.33
C MET A 495 -10.35 28.75 14.65
N GLU A 496 -10.33 30.05 14.94
CA GLU A 496 -9.75 30.59 16.18
C GLU A 496 -10.47 30.06 17.43
N LYS A 497 -11.82 30.05 17.42
CA LYS A 497 -12.62 29.51 18.53
C LYS A 497 -12.36 28.04 18.81
N LYS A 498 -12.04 27.26 17.76
CA LYS A 498 -11.69 25.84 17.86
C LYS A 498 -10.20 25.59 18.10
N GLY A 499 -9.36 26.63 18.12
CA GLY A 499 -7.90 26.48 18.25
C GLY A 499 -7.22 25.88 17.01
N LEU A 500 -7.89 25.90 15.85
CA LEU A 500 -7.37 25.33 14.60
C LEU A 500 -6.33 26.27 14.00
N GLN A 501 -5.16 25.72 13.62
CA GLN A 501 -4.08 26.50 13.02
C GLN A 501 -3.85 26.15 11.55
N LYS A 502 -3.44 27.16 10.77
CA LYS A 502 -3.02 26.97 9.38
C LYS A 502 -1.60 26.42 9.33
N THR A 503 -1.40 25.32 8.60
CA THR A 503 -0.07 24.78 8.31
C THR A 503 0.74 25.75 7.43
N PRO A 504 1.92 26.21 7.88
CA PRO A 504 2.79 27.07 7.06
C PRO A 504 3.32 26.31 5.84
N GLY A 505 3.33 26.96 4.67
CA GLY A 505 3.94 26.39 3.46
C GLY A 505 5.46 26.56 3.47
N CYS A 506 6.19 25.47 3.23
CA CYS A 506 7.64 25.47 3.12
C CYS A 506 8.13 24.52 2.03
N SER A 507 9.27 24.86 1.44
CA SER A 507 9.92 24.08 0.40
C SER A 507 11.28 23.57 0.87
N PHE A 508 11.63 22.35 0.48
CA PHE A 508 12.85 21.67 0.87
C PHE A 508 13.67 21.34 -0.38
N ILE A 509 14.98 21.49 -0.27
CA ILE A 509 15.95 21.06 -1.28
C ILE A 509 17.14 20.38 -0.61
N ASP A 510 17.49 19.19 -1.11
CA ASP A 510 18.53 18.34 -0.54
C ASP A 510 19.83 18.55 -1.33
N LEU A 511 20.83 19.19 -0.72
CA LEU A 511 22.12 19.46 -1.34
C LEU A 511 23.27 19.16 -0.36
N LYS A 512 24.31 18.48 -0.86
CA LYS A 512 25.54 18.16 -0.09
C LYS A 512 25.32 17.51 1.29
N ASN A 513 24.25 16.72 1.45
CA ASN A 513 23.81 16.06 2.71
C ASN A 513 23.11 16.96 3.73
N GLU A 514 22.70 18.15 3.32
CA GLU A 514 21.89 19.03 4.16
C GLU A 514 20.53 19.26 3.50
N VAL A 515 19.49 19.20 4.32
CA VAL A 515 18.13 19.57 3.92
C VAL A 515 18.01 21.07 4.16
N HIS A 516 17.89 21.85 3.10
CA HIS A 516 17.68 23.28 3.20
C HIS A 516 16.19 23.59 3.11
N THR A 517 15.66 24.23 4.16
CA THR A 517 14.23 24.58 4.27
C THR A 517 14.03 26.06 4.01
N PHE A 518 13.07 26.38 3.15
CA PHE A 518 12.69 27.74 2.80
C PHE A 518 11.23 28.01 3.17
N TYR A 519 11.00 29.16 3.81
CA TYR A 519 9.68 29.70 4.08
C TYR A 519 9.49 30.98 3.26
N SER A 520 8.24 31.30 2.94
CA SER A 520 7.93 32.52 2.19
C SER A 520 8.50 33.75 2.89
N GLY A 521 9.26 34.59 2.18
CA GLY A 521 9.87 35.81 2.71
C GLY A 521 10.97 35.61 3.76
N SER A 522 11.41 34.38 4.03
CA SER A 522 12.44 34.14 5.06
C SER A 522 13.82 34.57 4.58
N THR A 523 14.59 35.17 5.50
CA THR A 523 16.00 35.56 5.29
C THR A 523 16.96 34.79 6.21
N ASN A 524 16.48 33.72 6.87
CA ASN A 524 17.25 32.99 7.88
C ASN A 524 18.38 32.12 7.29
N HIS A 525 18.39 31.92 5.97
CA HIS A 525 19.39 31.08 5.32
C HIS A 525 20.75 31.81 5.20
N PRO A 526 21.91 31.16 5.46
CA PRO A 526 23.23 31.81 5.40
C PRO A 526 23.56 32.46 4.04
N GLN A 527 22.96 31.96 2.96
CA GLN A 527 23.11 32.48 1.60
C GLN A 527 21.97 33.41 1.14
N ALA A 528 21.09 33.88 2.03
CA ALA A 528 19.88 34.63 1.68
C ALA A 528 20.17 35.75 0.66
N GLY A 529 21.15 36.63 0.91
CA GLY A 529 21.47 37.72 -0.02
C GLY A 529 21.82 37.27 -1.45
N ARG A 530 22.52 36.13 -1.61
CA ARG A 530 22.81 35.56 -2.94
C ARG A 530 21.56 34.96 -3.59
N ILE A 531 20.72 34.31 -2.78
CA ILE A 531 19.48 33.68 -3.24
C ILE A 531 18.51 34.74 -3.77
N TYR A 532 18.25 35.80 -3.00
CA TYR A 532 17.39 36.91 -3.42
C TYR A 532 17.97 37.60 -4.66
N ALA A 533 19.27 37.92 -4.69
CA ALA A 533 19.87 38.54 -5.87
C ALA A 533 19.79 37.66 -7.14
N ARG A 534 19.86 36.32 -7.01
CA ARG A 534 19.64 35.43 -8.16
C ARG A 534 18.17 35.36 -8.54
N LEU A 535 17.28 35.30 -7.56
CA LEU A 535 15.85 35.26 -7.75
C LEU A 535 15.35 36.51 -8.47
N ASP A 536 15.79 37.71 -8.08
CA ASP A 536 15.41 38.97 -8.74
C ASP A 536 15.76 38.95 -10.24
N ARG A 537 17.01 38.59 -10.57
CA ARG A 537 17.45 38.43 -11.96
C ARG A 537 16.64 37.37 -12.70
N LEU A 538 16.32 36.27 -12.01
CA LEU A 538 15.54 35.18 -12.59
C LEU A 538 14.12 35.63 -12.90
N MET A 539 13.50 36.47 -12.06
CA MET A 539 12.18 37.04 -12.29
C MET A 539 12.18 37.97 -13.51
N ASP A 540 13.21 38.81 -13.67
CA ASP A 540 13.38 39.64 -14.87
C ASP A 540 13.55 38.78 -16.14
N GLU A 541 14.40 37.74 -16.05
CA GLU A 541 14.65 36.77 -17.12
C GLU A 541 13.36 36.08 -17.59
N ILE A 542 12.51 35.60 -16.67
CA ILE A 542 11.27 34.92 -17.05
C ILE A 542 10.18 35.89 -17.53
N LYS A 543 10.10 37.11 -16.95
CA LYS A 543 9.18 38.16 -17.42
C LYS A 543 9.50 38.55 -18.87
N ALA A 544 10.78 38.62 -19.23
CA ALA A 544 11.22 38.94 -20.59
C ALA A 544 10.77 37.90 -21.64
N VAL A 545 10.51 36.65 -21.25
CA VAL A 545 10.01 35.59 -22.14
C VAL A 545 8.50 35.33 -21.99
N GLY A 546 7.78 36.20 -21.27
CA GLY A 546 6.32 36.21 -21.23
C GLY A 546 5.68 35.66 -19.95
N TYR A 547 6.44 35.43 -18.87
CA TYR A 547 5.83 35.13 -17.56
C TYR A 547 5.09 36.35 -17.01
N VAL A 548 3.85 36.13 -16.57
CA VAL A 548 3.02 37.12 -15.86
C VAL A 548 2.69 36.56 -14.47
N PRO A 549 3.00 37.29 -13.38
CA PRO A 549 2.62 36.87 -12.03
C PRO A 549 1.11 36.76 -11.85
N ASP A 550 0.65 35.69 -11.22
CA ASP A 550 -0.77 35.49 -10.89
C ASP A 550 -1.10 36.04 -9.50
N THR A 551 -1.63 37.27 -9.47
CA THR A 551 -1.97 38.00 -8.24
C THR A 551 -3.39 37.74 -7.74
N GLU A 552 -4.17 36.85 -8.39
CA GLU A 552 -5.58 36.59 -8.02
C GLU A 552 -5.74 36.03 -6.60
N SER A 553 -4.70 35.43 -6.03
CA SER A 553 -4.74 34.77 -4.72
C SER A 553 -4.31 35.66 -3.54
N ILE A 554 -3.81 36.87 -3.82
CA ILE A 554 -3.40 37.84 -2.80
C ILE A 554 -4.35 39.04 -2.87
N HIS A 555 -4.97 39.34 -1.74
CA HIS A 555 -5.97 40.41 -1.63
C HIS A 555 -5.57 41.40 -0.52
N ASP A 556 -6.17 42.58 -0.52
CA ASP A 556 -5.99 43.64 0.49
C ASP A 556 -4.58 44.29 0.57
N VAL A 557 -3.79 44.21 -0.50
CA VAL A 557 -2.52 44.94 -0.66
C VAL A 557 -2.38 45.47 -2.10
N GLU A 558 -1.56 46.50 -2.30
CA GLU A 558 -1.28 47.08 -3.62
C GLU A 558 -0.64 46.05 -4.57
N GLU A 559 -0.87 46.17 -5.88
CA GLU A 559 -0.44 45.15 -6.87
C GLU A 559 1.09 44.93 -6.88
N ASP A 560 1.88 45.97 -6.66
CA ASP A 560 3.34 45.87 -6.53
C ASP A 560 3.75 45.07 -5.28
N VAL A 561 3.01 45.21 -4.18
CA VAL A 561 3.20 44.41 -2.95
C VAL A 561 2.76 42.95 -3.18
N LYS A 562 1.68 42.71 -3.95
CA LYS A 562 1.28 41.34 -4.33
C LYS A 562 2.38 40.65 -5.12
N GLU A 563 2.93 41.31 -6.13
CA GLU A 563 4.04 40.77 -6.91
C GLU A 563 5.27 40.47 -6.05
N GLN A 564 5.63 41.37 -5.13
CA GLN A 564 6.74 41.13 -4.20
C GLN A 564 6.49 39.90 -3.32
N LEU A 565 5.29 39.74 -2.76
CA LEU A 565 4.93 38.59 -1.95
C LEU A 565 5.03 37.28 -2.76
N LEU A 566 4.53 37.25 -3.99
CA LEU A 566 4.65 36.10 -4.90
C LEU A 566 6.10 35.75 -5.25
N ASN A 567 6.94 36.75 -5.43
CA ASN A 567 8.35 36.53 -5.77
C ASN A 567 9.10 35.85 -4.62
N THR A 568 8.71 36.12 -3.38
CA THR A 568 9.35 35.53 -2.19
C THR A 568 8.79 34.17 -1.76
N HIS A 569 7.97 33.51 -2.59
CA HIS A 569 7.49 32.17 -2.31
C HIS A 569 8.62 31.16 -2.12
N SER A 570 8.40 30.22 -1.19
CA SER A 570 9.42 29.25 -0.77
C SER A 570 9.99 28.41 -1.93
N GLU A 571 9.16 28.12 -2.92
CA GLU A 571 9.48 27.31 -4.10
C GLU A 571 10.52 28.04 -4.95
N LYS A 572 10.28 29.32 -5.26
CA LYS A 572 11.18 30.16 -6.04
C LYS A 572 12.52 30.35 -5.33
N LEU A 573 12.50 30.55 -4.01
CA LEU A 573 13.72 30.60 -3.19
C LEU A 573 14.53 29.30 -3.25
N ALA A 574 13.86 28.14 -3.13
CA ALA A 574 14.50 26.84 -3.23
C ALA A 574 15.07 26.58 -4.64
N ILE A 575 14.37 26.98 -5.71
CA ILE A 575 14.87 26.90 -7.08
C ILE A 575 16.11 27.77 -7.27
N ALA A 576 16.07 29.03 -6.83
CA ALA A 576 17.20 29.95 -6.92
C ALA A 576 18.42 29.41 -6.18
N PHE A 577 18.23 28.88 -4.96
CA PHE A 577 19.30 28.21 -4.21
C PHE A 577 19.87 27.00 -4.96
N GLY A 578 19.00 26.16 -5.53
CA GLY A 578 19.39 25.02 -6.36
C GLY A 578 20.25 25.42 -7.56
N LEU A 579 19.84 26.46 -8.29
CA LEU A 579 20.56 27.00 -9.44
C LEU A 579 21.95 27.53 -9.06
N ILE A 580 22.09 28.18 -7.91
CA ILE A 580 23.37 28.74 -7.45
C ILE A 580 24.37 27.64 -7.05
N ASN A 581 23.88 26.55 -6.48
CA ASN A 581 24.73 25.56 -5.79
C ASN A 581 24.93 24.25 -6.59
N THR A 582 24.43 24.18 -7.83
CA THR A 582 24.55 22.99 -8.68
C THR A 582 25.03 23.32 -10.09
N THR A 583 25.67 22.35 -10.74
CA THR A 583 26.14 22.48 -12.13
C THR A 583 24.99 22.51 -13.13
N PRO A 584 25.15 23.13 -14.31
CA PRO A 584 24.09 23.26 -15.32
C PRO A 584 23.39 21.96 -15.75
N ASP A 585 24.03 20.80 -15.73
CA ASP A 585 23.38 19.55 -16.17
C ASP A 585 22.60 18.81 -15.07
N THR A 586 22.54 19.38 -13.85
CA THR A 586 21.91 18.70 -12.71
C THR A 586 20.40 18.96 -12.66
N THR A 587 19.58 17.92 -12.60
CA THR A 587 18.15 18.07 -12.30
C THR A 587 17.97 18.63 -10.88
N ILE A 588 17.23 19.73 -10.73
CA ILE A 588 16.90 20.32 -9.43
C ILE A 588 15.65 19.63 -8.90
N GLN A 589 15.66 19.19 -7.64
CA GLN A 589 14.52 18.52 -7.03
C GLN A 589 14.10 19.23 -5.75
N ILE A 590 12.82 19.58 -5.68
CA ILE A 590 12.24 20.34 -4.59
C ILE A 590 11.04 19.57 -4.04
N ARG A 591 10.87 19.57 -2.72
CA ARG A 591 9.68 19.04 -2.05
C ARG A 591 8.91 20.18 -1.43
N LYS A 592 7.59 20.15 -1.54
CA LYS A 592 6.66 21.12 -0.93
C LYS A 592 5.72 20.37 0.00
N ASN A 593 5.52 20.88 1.21
CA ASN A 593 4.60 20.30 2.18
C ASN A 593 3.12 20.60 1.90
N LEU A 594 2.85 21.50 0.96
CA LEU A 594 1.52 21.90 0.48
C LEU A 594 1.43 21.68 -1.04
N ARG A 595 0.23 21.81 -1.60
CA ARG A 595 0.06 21.89 -3.06
C ARG A 595 0.78 23.15 -3.58
N ILE A 596 1.51 23.02 -4.68
CA ILE A 596 2.13 24.18 -5.36
C ILE A 596 1.05 25.18 -5.78
N CYS A 597 1.31 26.49 -5.71
CA CYS A 597 0.35 27.49 -6.19
C CYS A 597 0.48 27.74 -7.69
N THR A 598 -0.59 28.28 -8.31
CA THR A 598 -0.68 28.53 -9.76
C THR A 598 0.51 29.34 -10.27
N ASP A 599 0.82 30.43 -9.57
CA ASP A 599 1.95 31.29 -9.88
C ASP A 599 3.29 30.55 -9.86
N CYS A 600 3.58 29.80 -8.80
CA CYS A 600 4.85 29.08 -8.67
C CYS A 600 5.00 27.96 -9.70
N HIS A 601 3.91 27.26 -10.03
CA HIS A 601 3.91 26.27 -11.11
C HIS A 601 4.25 26.94 -12.45
N ASN A 602 3.58 28.04 -12.77
CA ASN A 602 3.82 28.80 -14.00
C ASN A 602 5.24 29.37 -14.06
N ALA A 603 5.70 30.02 -12.99
CA ALA A 603 7.06 30.53 -12.89
C ALA A 603 8.09 29.41 -13.12
N THR A 604 7.88 28.23 -12.53
CA THR A 604 8.83 27.10 -12.68
C THR A 604 8.93 26.62 -14.12
N LYS A 605 7.85 26.63 -14.91
CA LYS A 605 7.89 26.35 -16.37
C LYS A 605 8.86 27.29 -17.09
N PHE A 606 8.69 28.60 -16.89
CA PHE A 606 9.54 29.59 -17.52
C PHE A 606 10.98 29.55 -17.00
N ILE A 607 11.19 29.28 -15.70
CA ILE A 607 12.53 29.09 -15.15
C ILE A 607 13.22 27.91 -15.83
N ALA A 608 12.53 26.77 -15.98
CA ALA A 608 13.07 25.59 -16.67
C ALA A 608 13.40 25.90 -18.14
N GLN A 609 12.59 26.72 -18.81
CA GLN A 609 12.85 27.19 -20.18
C GLN A 609 14.10 28.08 -20.27
N VAL A 610 14.20 29.13 -19.47
CA VAL A 610 15.29 30.12 -19.56
C VAL A 610 16.62 29.52 -19.09
N THR A 611 16.58 28.68 -18.07
CA THR A 611 17.80 28.07 -17.52
C THR A 611 18.23 26.81 -18.27
N GLY A 612 17.37 26.23 -19.10
CA GLY A 612 17.59 24.92 -19.75
C GLY A 612 17.67 23.76 -18.75
N ARG A 613 17.22 23.95 -17.51
CA ARG A 613 17.30 22.96 -16.43
C ARG A 613 16.00 22.16 -16.33
N GLU A 614 16.13 20.86 -16.10
CA GLU A 614 15.02 20.06 -15.60
C GLU A 614 14.82 20.34 -14.10
N ILE A 615 13.60 20.69 -13.71
CA ILE A 615 13.21 20.97 -12.33
C ILE A 615 12.07 20.02 -11.98
N ILE A 616 12.20 19.28 -10.89
CA ILE A 616 11.19 18.37 -10.38
C ILE A 616 10.66 18.94 -9.07
N VAL A 617 9.37 19.27 -9.00
CA VAL A 617 8.73 19.69 -7.75
C VAL A 617 7.75 18.62 -7.32
N ARG A 618 7.95 18.05 -6.13
CA ARG A 618 7.00 17.16 -5.47
C ARG A 618 6.12 17.98 -4.54
N ASP A 619 4.80 17.95 -4.76
CA ASP A 619 3.83 18.48 -3.80
C ASP A 619 3.21 17.34 -2.95
N ILE A 620 2.15 17.60 -2.19
CA ILE A 620 1.51 16.58 -1.34
C ILE A 620 1.05 15.36 -2.15
N GLN A 621 0.61 15.55 -3.39
CA GLN A 621 -0.08 14.51 -4.16
C GLN A 621 0.76 13.95 -5.31
N ARG A 622 1.68 14.72 -5.91
CA ARG A 622 2.38 14.30 -7.13
C ARG A 622 3.70 15.01 -7.40
N PHE A 623 4.37 14.56 -8.46
CA PHE A 623 5.54 15.17 -9.06
C PHE A 623 5.17 15.96 -10.30
N HIS A 624 5.75 17.16 -10.39
CA HIS A 624 5.72 18.04 -11.54
C HIS A 624 7.10 18.05 -12.17
N HIS A 625 7.22 17.57 -13.41
CA HIS A 625 8.49 17.58 -14.16
C HIS A 625 8.50 18.74 -15.12
N PHE A 626 9.22 19.81 -14.77
CA PHE A 626 9.36 21.00 -15.58
C PHE A 626 10.58 20.88 -16.49
N LYS A 627 10.35 20.96 -17.80
CA LYS A 627 11.40 20.90 -18.81
C LYS A 627 10.99 21.67 -20.05
N ASN A 628 11.87 22.55 -20.53
CA ASN A 628 11.68 23.32 -21.77
C ASN A 628 10.34 24.09 -21.81
N GLY A 629 9.91 24.68 -20.70
CA GLY A 629 8.64 25.44 -20.65
C GLY A 629 7.38 24.60 -20.45
N HIS A 630 7.50 23.27 -20.38
CA HIS A 630 6.38 22.36 -20.18
C HIS A 630 6.46 21.67 -18.82
N CYS A 631 5.30 21.26 -18.29
CA CYS A 631 5.19 20.40 -17.11
C CYS A 631 4.59 19.05 -17.50
N SER A 632 4.99 17.95 -16.85
CA SER A 632 4.41 16.62 -17.07
C SER A 632 2.92 16.51 -16.79
N CYS A 633 2.33 17.45 -16.06
CA CYS A 633 0.87 17.49 -15.82
C CYS A 633 0.07 18.13 -16.97
N GLU A 634 0.71 18.63 -18.03
CA GLU A 634 0.04 19.32 -19.15
C GLU A 634 -0.87 20.49 -18.68
N ASP A 635 -0.50 21.16 -17.59
CA ASP A 635 -1.30 22.20 -16.91
C ASP A 635 -2.64 21.71 -16.33
N TYR A 636 -2.88 20.40 -16.35
CA TYR A 636 -3.98 19.73 -15.67
C TYR A 636 -3.55 19.30 -14.27
N TRP A 637 -3.72 20.19 -13.29
CA TRP A 637 -3.28 19.89 -11.94
C TRP A 637 -4.18 20.39 -10.83
#